data_AF-A0A443SJ43-F1
#
_entry.id   AF-A0A443SJ43-F1
#
_cell.length_a   1.000
_cell.length_b   1.000
_cell.length_c   1.000
_cell.angle_alpha   90.00
_cell.angle_beta   90.00
_cell.angle_gamma   90.00
#
_symmetry.space_group_name_H-M   'P 1'
#
loop_
_entity.id
_entity.type
_entity.pdbx_description
1 polymer ?
#
loop_
_entity_poly.entity_id
_entity_poly.type
_entity_poly.pdbx_seq_one_letter_code
_entity_poly.pdbx_strand_id
1 'polypeptide(L)'
;MIKFLSKAVIAIETLHTLGISLLYMIILPETTVLNAIMLTCCICLVPTLLNAITARTEKPFQVIVDLVCICIQIFAVIFGGYVTEPSYSVTKAVMTLISIILVSIGFTENFVCCETKFDLFRNFVTLKETLQKSRYTIYACVSLWKVVLLCAFIVAVEWLKGHDVFSTLSPKILNSFKDKKIEVKTYGALEEEEMRVWISYSFHIGLIVVQVFCSWICYVFCKFSSRICVQIVGYALPVCLISPLLLASFSFGCHIFKISNTCKHLYFFSSIRGYVTLQCPSNEFWFCNNIYWFFIIWVFVFVSQVWTTVHLWSPHSERLATTEKLFVTPMYCSAFIDQSLMLNRIRSQNYIKNDEDIEADLINNNCFGDINESTIHPSDRITRIFACATMWHETKDEMMQLLKSIMKLDEDQCARESVQKYLTLIDPDYYKLETHILFDDAFETIDDTEEQVVNGFVKQFMDVIDEAASQVHQISMKLRLPKKKVTPYGGRLEWILPGKTKLFVHLKDKSKIRHRKRWSQVMYMYYLLGHRLMEIPIDVNRKAVRAENTYILALDGDIVFDPPAVRLLVDLMKKNLNLGAACGRVHPVGSGPMVWYQKFEYAISHWLQKAAEHVFGCVLCSPGCFSLFRSRALMSDNVLRRYATKSEEPMHYVQFDQGEDRWLCTLLLQSGYRVEYNAASDAYTHCPEGFSEFYTQRRRWGPSTMANILDLLRSYKRLIKVNSDISFPYIVYQSLLMLGTLLSPGTIFLMLVGAVNSVLKVPNLDAFCYNLIPLLLFVVICFTTDNECQVYFAQILSAGYGLLMTAVFIGTAIEFSDHLFSPSTIFFMVLIVSFLITAALHPQEFACFLPFPLYLLFIPSMYMLLNIYSLINLNVVTWGTREVNVAKTQQKQTNVPANTFSKLIKHEKMKSENSISLRIGNLFKCWLCNEHEKGEEYVSLLKIENNLSEINNRLDFIEK
;
A
#
# COMPACT_ATOMS: atom_id res chain seq x y z
N MET A 1 -35.95 -2.41 20.44
CA MET A 1 -34.55 -2.16 20.87
C MET A 1 -33.86 -1.09 20.01
N ILE A 2 -33.70 -1.26 18.69
CA ILE A 2 -33.05 -0.29 17.78
C ILE A 2 -33.67 1.14 17.84
N LYS A 3 -35.00 1.26 17.88
CA LYS A 3 -35.71 2.56 18.03
C LYS A 3 -35.49 3.27 19.37
N PHE A 4 -35.10 2.53 20.42
CA PHE A 4 -34.80 3.09 21.74
C PHE A 4 -33.34 3.54 21.81
N LEU A 5 -32.42 2.73 21.24
CA LEU A 5 -31.01 3.07 21.10
C LEU A 5 -30.77 4.34 20.27
N SER A 6 -31.48 4.49 19.14
CA SER A 6 -31.35 5.71 18.32
C SER A 6 -31.76 6.97 19.06
N LYS A 7 -32.78 6.88 19.94
CA LYS A 7 -33.23 8.01 20.77
C LYS A 7 -32.19 8.41 21.81
N ALA A 8 -31.53 7.45 22.46
CA ALA A 8 -30.49 7.73 23.45
C ALA A 8 -29.26 8.41 22.83
N VAL A 9 -28.79 7.91 21.68
CA VAL A 9 -27.67 8.53 20.93
C VAL A 9 -28.04 9.95 20.49
N ILE A 10 -29.22 10.14 19.91
CA ILE A 10 -29.69 11.46 19.50
C ILE A 10 -29.76 12.40 20.71
N ALA A 11 -30.26 11.96 21.86
CA ALA A 11 -30.34 12.79 23.06
C ALA A 11 -28.96 13.25 23.57
N ILE A 12 -28.00 12.34 23.70
CA ILE A 12 -26.61 12.67 24.12
C ILE A 12 -25.99 13.66 23.13
N GLU A 13 -26.17 13.41 21.84
CA GLU A 13 -25.59 14.25 20.79
C GLU A 13 -26.28 15.62 20.67
N THR A 14 -27.56 15.73 21.03
CA THR A 14 -28.25 17.02 21.15
C THR A 14 -27.64 17.87 22.26
N LEU A 15 -27.44 17.28 23.45
CA LEU A 15 -26.84 17.96 24.60
C LEU A 15 -25.41 18.41 24.31
N HIS A 16 -24.62 17.52 23.70
CA HIS A 16 -23.26 17.83 23.28
C HIS A 16 -23.22 18.98 22.26
N THR A 17 -24.10 18.98 21.26
CA THR A 17 -24.17 20.04 20.23
C THR A 17 -24.60 21.38 20.83
N LEU A 18 -25.56 21.39 21.76
CA LEU A 18 -25.95 22.59 22.51
C LEU A 18 -24.78 23.14 23.33
N GLY A 19 -24.03 22.27 24.02
CA GLY A 19 -22.82 22.64 24.75
C GLY A 19 -21.74 23.25 23.84
N ILE A 20 -21.49 22.66 22.67
CA ILE A 20 -20.53 23.22 21.69
C ILE A 20 -20.99 24.60 21.23
N SER A 21 -22.28 24.73 20.94
CA SER A 21 -22.86 25.99 20.44
C SER A 21 -22.75 27.10 21.49
N LEU A 22 -23.05 26.81 22.76
CA LEU A 22 -22.86 27.73 23.88
C LEU A 22 -21.39 28.12 24.06
N LEU A 23 -20.48 27.14 24.05
CA LEU A 23 -19.05 27.36 24.25
C LEU A 23 -18.48 28.23 23.14
N TYR A 24 -18.70 27.86 21.88
CA TYR A 24 -18.05 28.47 20.73
C TYR A 24 -18.68 29.79 20.26
N MET A 25 -20.01 29.93 20.38
CA MET A 25 -20.72 31.11 19.87
C MET A 25 -20.95 32.21 20.91
N ILE A 26 -20.92 31.88 22.21
CA ILE A 26 -21.22 32.84 23.28
C ILE A 26 -20.03 33.00 24.22
N ILE A 27 -19.47 31.91 24.75
CA ILE A 27 -18.44 31.99 25.80
C ILE A 27 -17.08 32.40 25.23
N LEU A 28 -16.53 31.62 24.28
CA LEU A 28 -15.19 31.84 23.74
C LEU A 28 -15.00 33.23 23.09
N PRO A 29 -15.97 33.79 22.31
CA PRO A 29 -15.82 35.12 21.72
C PRO A 29 -15.76 36.26 22.75
N GLU A 30 -16.32 36.04 23.94
CA GLU A 30 -16.35 37.05 25.01
C GLU A 30 -15.21 36.90 26.02
N THR A 31 -14.37 35.87 25.90
CA THR A 31 -13.25 35.60 26.83
C THR A 31 -11.90 35.88 26.19
N THR A 32 -10.92 36.31 26.99
CA THR A 32 -9.51 36.33 26.53
C THR A 32 -9.04 34.98 26.01
N VAL A 33 -8.10 35.01 25.06
CA VAL A 33 -7.53 33.81 24.43
C VAL A 33 -6.83 32.89 25.45
N LEU A 34 -6.23 33.48 26.50
CA LEU A 34 -5.62 32.73 27.59
C LEU A 34 -6.65 31.92 28.38
N ASN A 35 -7.76 32.56 28.76
CA ASN A 35 -8.86 31.87 29.43
C ASN A 35 -9.50 30.82 28.51
N ALA A 36 -9.68 31.12 27.22
CA ALA A 36 -10.17 30.17 26.23
C ALA A 36 -9.33 28.88 26.15
N ILE A 37 -7.99 28.99 26.08
CA ILE A 37 -7.07 27.83 26.05
C ILE A 37 -7.19 27.00 27.34
N MET A 38 -7.36 27.63 28.49
CA MET A 38 -7.53 26.92 29.76
C MET A 38 -8.91 26.24 29.87
N LEU A 39 -9.98 26.90 29.39
CA LEU A 39 -11.34 26.36 29.39
C LEU A 39 -11.46 25.13 28.48
N THR A 40 -10.78 25.11 27.33
CA THR A 40 -10.76 23.91 26.47
C THR A 40 -10.10 22.71 27.15
N CYS A 41 -9.05 22.91 27.96
CA CYS A 41 -8.46 21.84 28.77
C CYS A 41 -9.43 21.28 29.83
N CYS A 42 -10.44 22.06 30.26
CA CYS A 42 -11.44 21.66 31.24
C CYS A 42 -12.58 20.80 30.64
N ILE A 43 -12.60 20.56 29.33
CA ILE A 43 -13.58 19.66 28.65
C ILE A 43 -13.50 18.20 29.15
N CYS A 44 -12.44 17.85 29.90
CA CYS A 44 -12.29 16.52 30.49
C CYS A 44 -13.01 16.34 31.86
N LEU A 45 -13.86 17.28 32.29
CA LEU A 45 -14.54 17.28 33.60
C LEU A 45 -15.49 16.10 33.84
N VAL A 46 -16.37 15.77 32.88
CA VAL A 46 -17.24 14.59 33.03
C VAL A 46 -16.44 13.29 32.92
N PRO A 47 -15.47 13.16 31.98
CA PRO A 47 -14.53 12.03 31.98
C PRO A 47 -13.79 11.78 33.30
N THR A 48 -13.27 12.81 33.99
CA THR A 48 -12.62 12.65 35.30
C THR A 48 -13.60 12.20 36.38
N LEU A 49 -14.80 12.78 36.39
CA LEU A 49 -15.88 12.36 37.29
C LEU A 49 -16.23 10.88 37.09
N LEU A 50 -16.33 10.44 35.84
CA LEU A 50 -16.59 9.03 35.53
C LEU A 50 -15.44 8.13 35.95
N ASN A 51 -14.18 8.55 35.80
CA ASN A 51 -13.05 7.78 36.34
C ASN A 51 -13.17 7.58 37.85
N ALA A 52 -13.46 8.64 38.61
CA ALA A 52 -13.62 8.53 40.06
C ALA A 52 -14.78 7.61 40.48
N ILE A 53 -15.93 7.67 39.77
CA ILE A 53 -17.15 6.89 40.10
C ILE A 53 -17.03 5.43 39.66
N THR A 54 -16.42 5.18 38.51
CA THR A 54 -16.36 3.85 37.89
C THR A 54 -15.05 3.11 38.17
N ALA A 55 -14.09 3.76 38.84
CA ALA A 55 -12.83 3.16 39.25
C ALA A 55 -13.04 1.96 40.19
N ARG A 56 -12.14 0.98 40.05
CA ARG A 56 -12.12 -0.24 40.87
C ARG A 56 -11.89 0.14 42.34
N THR A 57 -12.65 -0.49 43.22
CA THR A 57 -12.46 -0.44 44.69
C THR A 57 -11.06 -0.86 45.15
N GLU A 58 -10.23 -1.42 44.27
CA GLU A 58 -8.89 -1.94 44.54
C GLU A 58 -7.75 -0.90 44.40
N LYS A 59 -8.01 0.31 43.88
CA LYS A 59 -6.97 1.36 43.69
C LYS A 59 -7.36 2.71 44.31
N PRO A 60 -7.40 2.82 45.65
CA PRO A 60 -7.90 4.02 46.34
C PRO A 60 -7.08 5.28 46.03
N PHE A 61 -5.77 5.14 45.78
CA PHE A 61 -4.91 6.26 45.39
C PHE A 61 -5.35 6.93 44.09
N GLN A 62 -5.78 6.16 43.08
CA GLN A 62 -6.22 6.72 41.79
C GLN A 62 -7.51 7.54 41.94
N VAL A 63 -8.44 7.06 42.77
CA VAL A 63 -9.70 7.78 43.07
C VAL A 63 -9.41 9.11 43.77
N ILE A 64 -8.46 9.15 44.71
CA ILE A 64 -8.07 10.40 45.39
C ILE A 64 -7.51 11.41 44.38
N VAL A 65 -6.62 10.97 43.48
CA VAL A 65 -6.07 11.84 42.45
C VAL A 65 -7.17 12.35 41.50
N ASP A 66 -8.11 11.49 41.09
CA ASP A 66 -9.24 11.89 40.26
C ASP A 66 -10.14 12.94 40.94
N LEU A 67 -10.40 12.80 42.25
CA LEU A 67 -11.14 13.80 43.04
C LEU A 67 -10.40 15.15 43.10
N VAL A 68 -9.08 15.13 43.29
CA VAL A 68 -8.25 16.36 43.25
C VAL A 68 -8.32 17.01 41.86
N CYS A 69 -8.23 16.21 40.79
CA CYS A 69 -8.35 16.68 39.42
C CYS A 69 -9.70 17.38 39.14
N ILE A 70 -10.80 16.83 39.66
CA ILE A 70 -12.14 17.44 39.55
C ILE A 70 -12.18 18.80 40.26
N CYS A 71 -11.66 18.87 41.49
CA CYS A 71 -11.58 20.13 42.24
C CYS A 71 -10.78 21.20 41.49
N ILE A 72 -9.64 20.83 40.91
CA ILE A 72 -8.79 21.73 40.11
C ILE A 72 -9.56 22.27 38.89
N GLN A 73 -10.27 21.40 38.16
CA GLN A 73 -11.01 21.80 36.96
C GLN A 73 -12.20 22.71 37.28
N ILE A 74 -12.99 22.38 38.32
CA ILE A 74 -14.10 23.24 38.77
C ILE A 74 -13.56 24.60 39.23
N PHE A 75 -12.46 24.60 39.98
CA PHE A 75 -11.81 25.83 40.42
C PHE A 75 -11.37 26.69 39.23
N ALA A 76 -10.76 26.09 38.21
CA ALA A 76 -10.32 26.81 37.01
C ALA A 76 -11.49 27.40 36.20
N VAL A 77 -12.62 26.69 36.08
CA VAL A 77 -13.80 27.19 35.36
C VAL A 77 -14.46 28.37 36.08
N ILE A 78 -14.52 28.32 37.42
CA ILE A 78 -15.16 29.36 38.23
C ILE A 78 -14.24 30.57 38.38
N PHE A 79 -12.99 30.36 38.81
CA PHE A 79 -12.06 31.42 39.19
C PHE A 79 -11.08 31.84 38.08
N GLY A 80 -10.87 31.00 37.07
CA GLY A 80 -9.92 31.29 36.01
C GLY A 80 -10.30 32.49 35.13
N GLY A 81 -11.61 32.68 34.89
CA GLY A 81 -12.13 33.89 34.24
C GLY A 81 -11.88 35.15 35.09
N TYR A 82 -12.05 35.05 36.42
CA TYR A 82 -11.78 36.15 37.34
C TYR A 82 -10.32 36.55 37.44
N VAL A 83 -9.37 35.67 37.09
CA VAL A 83 -7.91 35.92 37.09
C VAL A 83 -7.44 36.59 35.79
N THR A 84 -8.24 36.50 34.73
CA THR A 84 -7.91 37.06 33.40
C THR A 84 -8.69 38.34 33.12
N GLU A 85 -9.92 38.47 33.63
CA GLU A 85 -10.76 39.64 33.45
C GLU A 85 -11.46 40.03 34.77
N PRO A 86 -11.30 41.29 35.24
CA PRO A 86 -11.96 41.76 36.46
C PRO A 86 -13.48 41.91 36.32
N SER A 87 -14.00 41.96 35.08
CA SER A 87 -15.43 42.07 34.75
C SER A 87 -16.13 40.71 34.57
N TYR A 88 -15.48 39.60 34.90
CA TYR A 88 -16.08 38.27 34.77
C TYR A 88 -17.26 38.12 35.75
N SER A 89 -18.47 37.89 35.25
CA SER A 89 -19.67 37.79 36.09
C SER A 89 -19.92 36.35 36.56
N VAL A 90 -20.57 36.20 37.72
CA VAL A 90 -21.01 34.90 38.24
C VAL A 90 -21.93 34.19 37.25
N THR A 91 -22.77 34.94 36.53
CA THR A 91 -23.64 34.39 35.47
C THR A 91 -22.84 33.78 34.32
N LYS A 92 -21.75 34.40 33.89
CA LYS A 92 -20.84 33.83 32.89
C LYS A 92 -20.14 32.57 33.41
N ALA A 93 -19.67 32.59 34.66
CA ALA A 93 -19.04 31.41 35.28
C ALA A 93 -19.97 30.18 35.30
N VAL A 94 -21.25 30.36 35.67
CA VAL A 94 -22.26 29.30 35.68
C VAL A 94 -22.56 28.80 34.26
N MET A 95 -22.72 29.70 33.30
CA MET A 95 -22.93 29.33 31.89
C MET A 95 -21.74 28.56 31.31
N THR A 96 -20.51 28.96 31.65
CA THR A 96 -19.29 28.26 31.26
C THR A 96 -19.24 26.84 31.84
N LEU A 97 -19.59 26.68 33.12
CA LEU A 97 -19.64 25.37 33.75
C LEU A 97 -20.68 24.45 33.10
N ILE A 98 -21.90 24.95 32.86
CA ILE A 98 -22.96 24.19 32.17
C ILE A 98 -22.49 23.80 30.76
N SER A 99 -21.88 24.73 30.03
CA SER A 99 -21.37 24.48 28.69
C SER A 99 -20.31 23.38 28.66
N ILE A 100 -19.34 23.43 29.58
CA ILE A 100 -18.28 22.43 29.69
C ILE A 100 -18.87 21.06 30.03
N ILE A 101 -19.81 20.98 30.98
CA ILE A 101 -20.49 19.71 31.32
C ILE A 101 -21.19 19.14 30.09
N LEU A 102 -21.97 19.96 29.37
CA LEU A 102 -22.68 19.54 28.16
C LEU A 102 -21.75 19.05 27.05
N VAL A 103 -20.63 19.73 26.81
CA VAL A 103 -19.62 19.26 25.85
C VAL A 103 -19.00 17.95 26.32
N SER A 104 -18.65 17.84 27.59
CA SER A 104 -17.99 16.66 28.17
C SER A 104 -18.86 15.39 28.12
N ILE A 105 -20.18 15.54 28.15
CA ILE A 105 -21.15 14.41 28.06
C ILE A 105 -20.96 13.60 26.76
N GLY A 106 -20.52 14.23 25.67
CA GLY A 106 -20.27 13.54 24.40
C GLY A 106 -19.19 12.45 24.49
N PHE A 107 -18.31 12.50 25.49
CA PHE A 107 -17.22 11.54 25.68
C PHE A 107 -17.52 10.45 26.73
N THR A 108 -18.71 10.49 27.34
CA THR A 108 -19.10 9.58 28.44
C THR A 108 -18.93 8.10 28.08
N GLU A 109 -19.27 7.70 26.86
CA GLU A 109 -19.18 6.31 26.38
C GLU A 109 -17.78 5.69 26.56
N ASN A 110 -16.73 6.48 26.40
CA ASN A 110 -15.35 6.00 26.53
C ASN A 110 -14.95 5.75 28.00
N PHE A 111 -15.51 6.51 28.94
CA PHE A 111 -15.12 6.54 30.35
C PHE A 111 -16.05 5.72 31.26
N VAL A 112 -17.13 5.14 30.74
CA VAL A 112 -17.97 4.19 31.47
C VAL A 112 -17.35 2.78 31.43
N CYS A 113 -17.12 2.19 32.62
CA CYS A 113 -16.57 0.84 32.78
C CYS A 113 -17.67 -0.24 32.73
N CYS A 114 -17.37 -1.41 32.13
CA CYS A 114 -18.29 -2.54 32.01
C CYS A 114 -18.60 -3.25 33.35
N GLU A 115 -17.80 -2.99 34.40
CA GLU A 115 -17.93 -3.59 35.75
C GLU A 115 -18.67 -2.66 36.75
N THR A 116 -19.36 -1.63 36.25
CA THR A 116 -20.03 -0.66 37.13
C THR A 116 -21.17 -1.28 37.93
N LYS A 117 -21.21 -1.01 39.25
CA LYS A 117 -22.26 -1.48 40.18
C LYS A 117 -23.53 -0.61 40.13
N PHE A 118 -23.53 0.46 39.33
CA PHE A 118 -24.63 1.42 39.25
C PHE A 118 -25.51 1.13 38.03
N ASP A 119 -26.79 0.85 38.27
CA ASP A 119 -27.75 0.46 37.22
C ASP A 119 -27.91 1.50 36.10
N LEU A 120 -27.77 2.80 36.43
CA LEU A 120 -27.86 3.88 35.45
C LEU A 120 -26.76 3.78 34.38
N PHE A 121 -25.54 3.37 34.77
CA PHE A 121 -24.39 3.24 33.86
C PHE A 121 -24.38 1.90 33.11
N ARG A 122 -25.08 0.87 33.62
CA ARG A 122 -25.22 -0.43 32.95
C ARG A 122 -25.94 -0.31 31.60
N ASN A 123 -26.97 0.54 31.51
CA ASN A 123 -27.67 0.83 30.26
C ASN A 123 -26.76 1.48 29.19
N PHE A 124 -25.76 2.27 29.60
CA PHE A 124 -24.77 2.86 28.68
C PHE A 124 -23.77 1.81 28.16
N VAL A 125 -23.43 0.81 28.96
CA VAL A 125 -22.57 -0.32 28.54
C VAL A 125 -23.29 -1.16 27.48
N THR A 126 -24.56 -1.48 27.69
CA THR A 126 -25.36 -2.25 26.71
C THR A 126 -25.59 -1.48 25.40
N LEU A 127 -25.75 -0.15 25.49
CA LEU A 127 -25.81 0.76 24.33
C LEU A 127 -24.51 0.71 23.51
N LYS A 128 -23.35 0.71 24.19
CA LYS A 128 -22.01 0.67 23.57
C LYS A 128 -21.77 -0.60 22.76
N GLU A 129 -22.10 -1.78 23.32
CA GLU A 129 -21.91 -3.08 22.64
C GLU A 129 -22.77 -3.21 21.38
N THR A 130 -24.03 -2.78 21.44
CA THR A 130 -24.99 -2.94 20.31
C THR A 130 -24.73 -1.95 19.16
N LEU A 131 -24.08 -0.81 19.41
CA LEU A 131 -23.87 0.25 18.41
C LEU A 131 -22.71 -0.02 17.45
N GLN A 132 -21.76 -0.91 17.77
CA GLN A 132 -20.53 -1.08 16.99
C GLN A 132 -20.80 -1.43 15.52
N LYS A 133 -21.75 -2.33 15.23
CA LYS A 133 -22.03 -2.81 13.86
C LYS A 133 -22.76 -1.78 12.96
N SER A 134 -23.41 -0.74 13.53
CA SER A 134 -24.23 0.24 12.77
C SER A 134 -23.82 1.70 12.97
N ARG A 135 -22.67 1.93 13.62
CA ARG A 135 -22.23 3.25 14.07
C ARG A 135 -22.08 4.26 12.93
N TYR A 136 -21.45 3.87 11.82
CA TYR A 136 -21.23 4.78 10.69
C TYR A 136 -22.54 5.31 10.09
N THR A 137 -23.53 4.44 9.90
CA THR A 137 -24.85 4.83 9.38
C THR A 137 -25.59 5.74 10.33
N ILE A 138 -25.57 5.45 11.64
CA ILE A 138 -26.21 6.28 12.66
C ILE A 138 -25.55 7.66 12.72
N TYR A 139 -24.21 7.72 12.74
CA TYR A 139 -23.48 9.00 12.80
C TYR A 139 -23.61 9.84 11.53
N ALA A 140 -23.86 9.23 10.37
CA ALA A 140 -24.22 9.95 9.15
C ALA A 140 -25.59 10.65 9.26
N CYS A 141 -26.57 10.04 9.94
CA CYS A 141 -27.84 10.70 10.22
C CYS A 141 -27.71 11.75 11.34
N VAL A 142 -26.93 11.45 12.39
CA VAL A 142 -26.68 12.38 13.50
C VAL A 142 -25.94 13.62 13.02
N SER A 143 -25.00 13.52 12.08
CA SER A 143 -24.29 14.69 11.57
C SER A 143 -25.24 15.70 10.91
N LEU A 144 -26.21 15.24 10.11
CA LEU A 144 -27.26 16.09 9.55
C LEU A 144 -28.11 16.74 10.66
N TRP A 145 -28.45 15.98 11.70
CA TRP A 145 -29.19 16.50 12.86
C TRP A 145 -28.40 17.58 13.62
N LYS A 146 -27.09 17.39 13.82
CA LYS A 146 -26.21 18.39 14.44
C LYS A 146 -26.16 19.69 13.63
N VAL A 147 -26.13 19.60 12.29
CA VAL A 147 -26.18 20.78 11.41
C VAL A 147 -27.50 21.55 11.62
N VAL A 148 -28.63 20.84 11.64
CA VAL A 148 -29.95 21.47 11.89
C VAL A 148 -29.99 22.16 13.25
N LEU A 149 -29.49 21.50 14.31
CA LEU A 149 -29.43 22.09 15.65
C LEU A 149 -28.53 23.32 15.73
N LEU A 150 -27.35 23.28 15.11
CA LEU A 150 -26.44 24.43 15.04
C LEU A 150 -27.11 25.62 14.35
N CYS A 151 -27.77 25.39 13.21
CA CYS A 151 -28.52 26.44 12.50
C CYS A 151 -29.65 27.01 13.37
N ALA A 152 -30.43 26.15 14.04
CA ALA A 152 -31.49 26.56 14.94
C ALA A 152 -30.96 27.37 16.13
N PHE A 153 -29.80 27.00 16.67
CA PHE A 153 -29.16 27.71 17.77
C PHE A 153 -28.67 29.11 17.33
N ILE A 154 -28.06 29.22 16.15
CA ILE A 154 -27.66 30.52 15.58
C ILE A 154 -28.87 31.46 15.48
N VAL A 155 -30.00 30.94 14.98
CA VAL A 155 -31.26 31.69 14.90
C VAL A 155 -31.75 32.11 16.28
N ALA A 156 -31.73 31.20 17.27
CA ALA A 156 -32.15 31.48 18.63
C ALA A 156 -31.28 32.56 19.31
N VAL A 157 -29.97 32.53 19.11
CA VAL A 157 -29.04 33.54 19.66
C VAL A 157 -29.29 34.93 19.06
N GLU A 158 -29.49 35.02 17.73
CA GLU A 158 -29.83 36.30 17.10
C GLU A 158 -31.18 36.84 17.57
N TRP A 159 -32.17 35.96 17.76
CA TRP A 159 -33.47 36.33 18.33
C TRP A 159 -33.34 36.87 19.77
N LEU A 160 -32.56 36.18 20.62
CA LEU A 160 -32.31 36.60 22.01
C LEU A 160 -31.56 37.95 22.10
N LYS A 161 -30.77 38.29 21.10
CA LYS A 161 -30.12 39.62 20.98
C LYS A 161 -31.09 40.73 20.54
N GLY A 162 -32.37 40.42 20.36
CA GLY A 162 -33.41 41.38 19.98
C GLY A 162 -33.47 41.70 18.49
N HIS A 163 -32.83 40.88 17.64
CA HIS A 163 -32.86 41.07 16.19
C HIS A 163 -34.06 40.33 15.57
N ASP A 164 -34.72 40.96 14.59
CA ASP A 164 -35.81 40.35 13.84
C ASP A 164 -35.25 39.33 12.83
N VAL A 165 -35.41 38.03 13.14
CA VAL A 165 -34.68 36.91 12.54
C VAL A 165 -34.83 36.85 11.02
N PHE A 166 -36.04 36.99 10.48
CA PHE A 166 -36.29 36.82 9.04
C PHE A 166 -35.79 38.02 8.21
N SER A 167 -35.81 39.23 8.78
CA SER A 167 -35.33 40.44 8.11
C SER A 167 -33.82 40.68 8.30
N THR A 168 -33.18 40.10 9.32
CA THR A 168 -31.73 40.25 9.57
C THR A 168 -30.87 39.10 9.06
N LEU A 169 -31.32 37.84 9.05
CA LEU A 169 -30.45 36.71 8.68
C LEU A 169 -30.05 36.73 7.20
N SER A 170 -31.01 37.01 6.30
CA SER A 170 -30.78 37.11 4.85
C SER A 170 -29.77 38.20 4.48
N PRO A 171 -29.96 39.49 4.84
CA PRO A 171 -29.02 40.54 4.48
C PRO A 171 -27.73 40.52 5.30
N LYS A 172 -27.69 40.02 6.55
CA LYS A 172 -26.43 39.88 7.30
C LYS A 172 -25.56 38.74 6.80
N ILE A 173 -26.14 37.60 6.38
CA ILE A 173 -25.37 36.54 5.72
C ILE A 173 -24.82 37.08 4.41
N LEU A 174 -25.67 37.70 3.58
CA LEU A 174 -25.24 38.30 2.31
C LEU A 174 -24.22 39.45 2.49
N ASN A 175 -24.35 40.30 3.51
CA ASN A 175 -23.38 41.35 3.86
C ASN A 175 -22.13 40.81 4.58
N SER A 176 -22.16 39.60 5.15
CA SER A 176 -20.96 38.94 5.68
C SER A 176 -20.11 38.33 4.57
N PHE A 177 -20.70 38.11 3.38
CA PHE A 177 -19.99 37.80 2.13
C PHE A 177 -19.62 39.05 1.30
N LYS A 178 -19.80 40.27 1.85
CA LYS A 178 -19.32 41.51 1.23
C LYS A 178 -18.06 42.00 1.92
N ASP A 179 -17.22 42.71 1.18
CA ASP A 179 -16.00 43.29 1.74
C ASP A 179 -16.33 44.29 2.86
N LYS A 180 -15.84 44.03 4.07
CA LYS A 180 -16.06 44.92 5.24
C LYS A 180 -14.87 45.85 5.46
N LYS A 181 -15.16 47.11 5.78
CA LYS A 181 -14.15 48.04 6.30
C LYS A 181 -14.17 47.93 7.83
N ILE A 182 -13.06 47.52 8.42
CA ILE A 182 -12.90 47.55 9.88
C ILE A 182 -11.99 48.73 10.24
N GLU A 183 -12.48 49.59 11.13
CA GLU A 183 -11.69 50.66 11.76
C GLU A 183 -10.98 50.08 12.97
N VAL A 184 -9.65 49.97 12.88
CA VAL A 184 -8.82 49.50 13.99
C VAL A 184 -8.23 50.73 14.67
N LYS A 185 -8.64 50.99 15.92
CA LYS A 185 -8.05 52.03 16.76
C LYS A 185 -6.75 51.52 17.36
N THR A 186 -5.64 52.22 17.09
CA THR A 186 -4.36 51.95 17.74
C THR A 186 -4.07 53.00 18.80
N TYR A 187 -3.80 52.56 20.03
CA TYR A 187 -3.37 53.44 21.12
C TYR A 187 -1.86 53.61 21.04
N GLY A 188 -1.40 54.77 20.54
CA GLY A 188 -0.03 55.24 20.72
C GLY A 188 0.12 55.96 22.06
N ALA A 189 1.34 56.09 22.55
CA ALA A 189 1.62 56.74 23.84
C ALA A 189 1.21 58.23 23.90
N LEU A 190 0.92 58.90 22.76
CA LEU A 190 0.56 60.33 22.73
C LEU A 190 -0.48 60.76 21.66
N GLU A 191 -0.90 59.94 20.69
CA GLU A 191 -1.98 60.29 19.74
C GLU A 191 -2.78 59.06 19.28
N GLU A 192 -4.08 59.25 19.02
CA GLU A 192 -4.98 58.25 18.41
C GLU A 192 -4.79 58.23 16.87
N GLU A 193 -4.18 57.18 16.32
CA GLU A 193 -4.19 56.95 14.86
C GLU A 193 -5.26 55.90 14.51
N GLU A 194 -6.15 56.26 13.57
CA GLU A 194 -7.16 55.36 13.00
C GLU A 194 -6.65 54.70 11.71
N MET A 195 -6.49 53.37 11.71
CA MET A 195 -6.10 52.62 10.51
C MET A 195 -7.29 51.82 9.96
N ARG A 196 -7.60 52.00 8.67
CA ARG A 196 -8.68 51.31 7.97
C ARG A 196 -8.15 50.08 7.22
N VAL A 197 -8.62 48.88 7.58
CA VAL A 197 -8.21 47.61 6.96
C VAL A 197 -9.34 47.01 6.12
N TRP A 198 -9.00 46.53 4.91
CA TRP A 198 -9.95 45.91 3.99
C TRP A 198 -10.13 44.41 4.23
N ILE A 199 -11.40 44.07 4.40
CA ILE A 199 -12.14 42.84 4.67
C ILE A 199 -12.48 41.82 3.55
N SER A 200 -11.59 41.14 2.81
CA SER A 200 -12.07 40.29 1.69
C SER A 200 -12.84 39.03 2.13
N TYR A 201 -14.02 38.77 1.56
CA TYR A 201 -14.82 37.58 1.88
C TYR A 201 -14.13 36.24 1.53
N SER A 202 -13.30 36.24 0.48
CA SER A 202 -12.51 35.07 0.06
C SER A 202 -11.58 34.57 1.16
N PHE A 203 -11.16 35.46 2.06
CA PHE A 203 -10.29 35.14 3.18
C PHE A 203 -11.01 34.34 4.28
N HIS A 204 -12.26 34.67 4.61
CA HIS A 204 -13.04 33.92 5.60
C HIS A 204 -13.33 32.48 5.13
N ILE A 205 -13.67 32.33 3.85
CA ILE A 205 -13.82 31.01 3.23
C ILE A 205 -12.48 30.27 3.25
N GLY A 206 -11.38 30.95 2.92
CA GLY A 206 -10.02 30.41 3.01
C GLY A 206 -9.67 29.90 4.41
N LEU A 207 -9.98 30.64 5.47
CA LEU A 207 -9.74 30.22 6.86
C LEU A 207 -10.55 28.98 7.26
N ILE A 208 -11.82 28.91 6.83
CA ILE A 208 -12.66 27.73 7.07
C ILE A 208 -12.06 26.51 6.35
N VAL A 209 -11.65 26.68 5.10
CA VAL A 209 -11.01 25.61 4.32
C VAL A 209 -9.71 25.15 4.99
N VAL A 210 -8.88 26.09 5.46
CA VAL A 210 -7.65 25.78 6.20
C VAL A 210 -7.97 25.04 7.50
N GLN A 211 -8.94 25.46 8.30
CA GLN A 211 -9.33 24.76 9.53
C GLN A 211 -9.84 23.35 9.26
N VAL A 212 -10.69 23.17 8.24
CA VAL A 212 -11.20 21.87 7.83
C VAL A 212 -10.05 20.96 7.39
N PHE A 213 -9.14 21.49 6.56
CA PHE A 213 -8.00 20.73 6.05
C PHE A 213 -7.00 20.36 7.16
N CYS A 214 -6.62 21.30 8.03
CA CYS A 214 -5.70 21.07 9.14
C CYS A 214 -6.28 20.08 10.17
N SER A 215 -7.57 20.20 10.52
CA SER A 215 -8.23 19.27 11.44
C SER A 215 -8.35 17.86 10.84
N TRP A 216 -8.63 17.76 9.54
CA TRP A 216 -8.65 16.49 8.81
C TRP A 216 -7.27 15.83 8.78
N ILE A 217 -6.23 16.59 8.45
CA ILE A 217 -4.82 16.14 8.48
C ILE A 217 -4.45 15.63 9.88
N CYS A 218 -4.76 16.40 10.92
CA CYS A 218 -4.47 16.02 12.30
C CYS A 218 -5.12 14.67 12.66
N TYR A 219 -6.41 14.51 12.34
CA TYR A 219 -7.13 13.25 12.54
C TYR A 219 -6.50 12.08 11.76
N VAL A 220 -6.14 12.28 10.49
CA VAL A 220 -5.53 11.25 9.64
C VAL A 220 -4.19 10.79 10.20
N PHE A 221 -3.31 11.72 10.60
CA PHE A 221 -2.00 11.38 11.17
C PHE A 221 -2.10 10.71 12.55
N CYS A 222 -3.01 11.15 13.43
CA CYS A 222 -3.22 10.51 14.73
C CYS A 222 -3.74 9.06 14.57
N LYS A 223 -4.68 8.85 13.63
CA LYS A 223 -5.17 7.53 13.26
C LYS A 223 -4.06 6.66 12.68
N PHE A 224 -3.23 7.21 11.80
CA PHE A 224 -2.09 6.51 11.22
C PHE A 224 -1.08 6.09 12.29
N SER A 225 -0.63 7.02 13.14
CA SER A 225 0.30 6.78 14.26
C SER A 225 -0.19 5.68 15.19
N SER A 226 -1.49 5.66 15.50
CA SER A 226 -2.11 4.62 16.33
C SER A 226 -2.09 3.24 15.66
N ARG A 227 -2.34 3.16 14.34
CA ARG A 227 -2.34 1.91 13.58
C ARG A 227 -0.96 1.25 13.49
N ILE A 228 0.10 2.06 13.42
CA ILE A 228 1.49 1.58 13.34
C ILE A 228 2.15 1.40 14.71
N CYS A 229 1.40 1.58 15.81
CA CYS A 229 1.90 1.46 17.18
C CYS A 229 3.01 2.46 17.57
N VAL A 230 3.06 3.64 16.94
CA VAL A 230 3.97 4.75 17.30
C VAL A 230 3.20 5.87 18.00
N GLN A 231 2.17 5.49 18.77
CA GLN A 231 1.19 6.40 19.35
C GLN A 231 1.81 7.46 20.27
N ILE A 232 2.83 7.09 21.06
CA ILE A 232 3.42 8.00 22.06
C ILE A 232 4.02 9.23 21.38
N VAL A 233 4.89 9.01 20.38
CA VAL A 233 5.61 10.08 19.68
C VAL A 233 4.75 10.75 18.60
N GLY A 234 3.91 9.99 17.90
CA GLY A 234 3.15 10.50 16.74
C GLY A 234 1.73 10.98 17.04
N TYR A 235 1.23 10.80 18.27
CA TYR A 235 -0.13 11.19 18.64
C TYR A 235 -0.21 11.77 20.06
N ALA A 236 0.22 11.03 21.09
CA ALA A 236 0.09 11.45 22.48
C ALA A 236 0.84 12.76 22.76
N LEU A 237 2.15 12.77 22.47
CA LEU A 237 3.02 13.90 22.72
C LEU A 237 2.61 15.16 21.90
N PRO A 238 2.44 15.09 20.56
CA PRO A 238 2.08 16.27 19.77
C PRO A 238 0.77 16.89 20.20
N VAL A 239 -0.28 16.08 20.45
CA VAL A 239 -1.60 16.58 20.82
C VAL A 239 -1.60 17.20 22.21
N CYS A 240 -0.88 16.61 23.17
CA CYS A 240 -0.74 17.20 24.50
C CYS A 240 0.04 18.53 24.47
N LEU A 241 1.01 18.68 23.56
CA LEU A 241 1.82 19.90 23.43
C LEU A 241 1.12 21.07 22.75
N ILE A 242 -0.04 20.87 22.10
CA ILE A 242 -0.78 21.94 21.40
C ILE A 242 -1.11 23.10 22.34
N SER A 243 -1.75 22.83 23.48
CA SER A 243 -2.15 23.87 24.46
C SER A 243 -0.95 24.65 25.03
N PRO A 244 0.13 23.98 25.51
CA PRO A 244 1.37 24.67 25.91
C PRO A 244 2.03 25.51 24.80
N LEU A 245 2.10 24.99 23.57
CA LEU A 245 2.71 25.70 22.44
C LEU A 245 1.87 26.90 22.01
N LEU A 246 0.54 26.80 22.04
CA LEU A 246 -0.35 27.94 21.78
C LEU A 246 -0.17 29.02 22.86
N LEU A 247 -0.11 28.61 24.13
CA LEU A 247 0.11 29.52 25.25
C LEU A 247 1.47 30.24 25.15
N ALA A 248 2.55 29.50 24.86
CA ALA A 248 3.89 30.05 24.70
C ALA A 248 3.98 30.99 23.48
N SER A 249 3.41 30.57 22.35
CA SER A 249 3.41 31.35 21.09
C SER A 249 2.60 32.66 21.23
N PHE A 250 1.46 32.62 21.93
CA PHE A 250 0.67 33.81 22.24
C PHE A 250 1.38 34.74 23.23
N SER A 251 1.96 34.19 24.29
CA SER A 251 2.70 34.98 25.30
C SER A 251 3.94 35.64 24.69
N PHE A 252 4.69 34.92 23.86
CA PHE A 252 5.83 35.45 23.12
C PHE A 252 5.40 36.52 22.10
N GLY A 253 4.30 36.30 21.39
CA GLY A 253 3.68 37.29 20.51
C GLY A 253 3.38 38.59 21.25
N CYS A 254 2.56 38.56 22.30
CA CYS A 254 2.23 39.76 23.09
C CYS A 254 3.50 40.40 23.71
N HIS A 255 4.54 39.65 24.08
CA HIS A 255 5.80 40.20 24.58
C HIS A 255 6.62 40.95 23.51
N ILE A 256 6.76 40.39 22.31
CA ILE A 256 7.42 41.06 21.17
C ILE A 256 6.66 42.33 20.77
N PHE A 257 5.33 42.25 20.68
CA PHE A 257 4.50 43.41 20.31
C PHE A 257 4.56 44.54 21.35
N LYS A 258 4.90 44.24 22.62
CA LYS A 258 5.14 45.25 23.67
C LYS A 258 6.52 45.92 23.60
N ILE A 259 7.56 45.25 23.07
CA ILE A 259 8.92 45.81 22.98
C ILE A 259 9.04 46.80 21.81
N SER A 260 8.32 46.59 20.72
CA SER A 260 8.26 47.56 19.63
C SER A 260 7.07 48.51 19.82
N ASN A 261 7.32 49.72 20.33
CA ASN A 261 6.39 50.87 20.20
C ASN A 261 6.07 51.23 18.72
N THR A 262 6.48 50.40 17.77
CA THR A 262 6.22 50.45 16.35
C THR A 262 5.58 49.15 15.90
N CYS A 263 4.25 49.16 15.87
CA CYS A 263 3.41 48.19 15.19
C CYS A 263 3.60 48.27 13.64
N LYS A 264 4.83 48.39 13.10
CA LYS A 264 5.08 48.67 11.67
C LYS A 264 5.93 47.64 10.90
N HIS A 265 6.56 46.63 11.52
CA HIS A 265 7.57 45.82 10.81
C HIS A 265 7.48 44.28 10.89
N LEU A 266 6.27 43.70 10.90
CA LEU A 266 6.08 42.30 10.47
C LEU A 266 5.22 42.24 9.19
N TYR A 267 5.84 42.59 8.05
CA TYR A 267 5.17 42.63 6.74
C TYR A 267 4.63 41.27 6.27
N PHE A 268 5.09 40.16 6.86
CA PHE A 268 4.66 38.81 6.49
C PHE A 268 3.25 38.44 6.97
N PHE A 269 2.71 39.14 7.99
CA PHE A 269 1.36 38.90 8.54
C PHE A 269 0.38 40.05 8.30
N SER A 270 0.72 40.99 7.40
CA SER A 270 -0.08 42.20 7.12
C SER A 270 -1.50 41.91 6.62
N SER A 271 -1.75 40.76 5.97
CA SER A 271 -3.09 40.34 5.54
C SER A 271 -3.97 39.81 6.68
N ILE A 272 -3.39 39.43 7.82
CA ILE A 272 -4.11 38.78 8.93
C ILE A 272 -4.49 39.80 10.04
N ARG A 273 -3.97 41.02 9.94
CA ARG A 273 -4.03 42.03 11.01
C ARG A 273 -5.43 42.58 11.32
N GLY A 274 -6.36 42.54 10.38
CA GLY A 274 -7.76 42.91 10.62
C GLY A 274 -8.64 41.78 11.15
N TYR A 275 -8.13 40.55 11.26
CA TYR A 275 -8.96 39.35 11.18
C TYR A 275 -8.79 38.35 12.32
N VAL A 276 -7.69 38.44 13.06
CA VAL A 276 -7.48 37.67 14.27
C VAL A 276 -7.62 38.64 15.42
N THR A 277 -8.79 38.64 16.06
CA THR A 277 -9.05 39.37 17.32
C THR A 277 -8.29 38.71 18.47
N LEU A 278 -6.96 38.62 18.37
CA LEU A 278 -6.07 38.37 19.50
C LEU A 278 -5.95 39.71 20.22
N GLN A 279 -7.01 40.13 20.91
CA GLN A 279 -6.91 41.26 21.84
C GLN A 279 -5.99 40.81 22.99
N CYS A 280 -4.76 41.32 23.04
CA CYS A 280 -3.98 41.25 24.27
C CYS A 280 -4.78 42.02 25.35
N PRO A 281 -4.82 41.52 26.60
CA PRO A 281 -5.66 42.10 27.65
C PRO A 281 -5.36 43.59 27.84
N SER A 282 -6.44 44.40 27.85
CA SER A 282 -6.40 45.87 27.78
C SER A 282 -5.92 46.56 29.07
N ASN A 283 -5.96 45.89 30.21
CA ASN A 283 -5.49 46.42 31.49
C ASN A 283 -4.08 45.91 31.82
N GLU A 284 -3.06 46.66 31.39
CA GLU A 284 -1.65 46.29 31.57
C GLU A 284 -1.25 46.06 33.03
N PHE A 285 -1.82 46.80 33.97
CA PHE A 285 -1.46 46.72 35.39
C PHE A 285 -2.02 45.48 36.09
N TRP A 286 -3.28 45.14 35.81
CA TRP A 286 -3.98 44.04 36.47
C TRP A 286 -3.57 42.68 35.89
N PHE A 287 -3.30 42.62 34.59
CA PHE A 287 -2.78 41.43 33.93
C PHE A 287 -1.34 41.11 34.37
N CYS A 288 -0.43 42.10 34.43
CA CYS A 288 0.95 41.87 34.86
C CYS A 288 1.08 41.35 36.31
N ASN A 289 0.19 41.76 37.23
CA ASN A 289 0.20 41.27 38.60
C ASN A 289 -0.42 39.87 38.77
N ASN A 290 -1.36 39.46 37.89
CA ASN A 290 -2.11 38.22 38.03
C ASN A 290 -1.71 37.11 37.04
N ILE A 291 -0.82 37.40 36.09
CA ILE A 291 -0.37 36.41 35.10
C ILE A 291 0.31 35.19 35.73
N TYR A 292 1.04 35.37 36.83
CA TYR A 292 1.66 34.28 37.59
C TYR A 292 0.61 33.32 38.15
N TRP A 293 -0.49 33.84 38.70
CA TRP A 293 -1.61 33.04 39.19
C TRP A 293 -2.31 32.29 38.05
N PHE A 294 -2.47 32.93 36.89
CA PHE A 294 -2.98 32.26 35.69
C PHE A 294 -2.10 31.07 35.29
N PHE A 295 -0.78 31.26 35.18
CA PHE A 295 0.14 30.17 34.81
C PHE A 295 0.11 29.03 35.83
N ILE A 296 0.03 29.32 37.13
CA ILE A 296 -0.10 28.30 38.18
C ILE A 296 -1.39 27.50 37.98
N ILE A 297 -2.54 28.16 37.82
CA ILE A 297 -3.83 27.50 37.60
C ILE A 297 -3.79 26.66 36.32
N TRP A 298 -3.24 27.21 35.24
CA TRP A 298 -3.12 26.51 33.96
C TRP A 298 -2.23 25.27 34.07
N VAL A 299 -1.09 25.31 34.80
CA VAL A 299 -0.24 24.13 35.01
C VAL A 299 -1.01 23.03 35.74
N PHE A 300 -1.77 23.37 36.79
CA PHE A 300 -2.60 22.38 37.49
C PHE A 300 -3.69 21.79 36.59
N VAL A 301 -4.35 22.62 35.78
CA VAL A 301 -5.35 22.15 34.80
C VAL A 301 -4.71 21.26 33.73
N PHE A 302 -3.53 21.61 33.24
CA PHE A 302 -2.79 20.82 32.27
C PHE A 302 -2.40 19.46 32.83
N VAL A 303 -1.85 19.40 34.05
CA VAL A 303 -1.54 18.14 34.74
C VAL A 303 -2.80 17.30 34.93
N SER A 304 -3.92 17.93 35.29
CA SER A 304 -5.23 17.27 35.43
C SER A 304 -5.70 16.65 34.09
N GLN A 305 -5.54 17.35 32.97
CA GLN A 305 -5.86 16.82 31.64
C GLN A 305 -4.95 15.63 31.27
N VAL A 306 -3.63 15.75 31.49
CA VAL A 306 -2.66 14.67 31.20
C VAL A 306 -2.99 13.42 32.03
N TRP A 307 -3.37 13.60 33.30
CA TRP A 307 -3.79 12.50 34.16
C TRP A 307 -5.06 11.81 33.63
N THR A 308 -6.08 12.59 33.27
CA THR A 308 -7.34 12.06 32.70
C THR A 308 -7.11 11.24 31.43
N THR A 309 -6.11 11.66 30.65
CA THR A 309 -5.74 11.06 29.36
C THR A 309 -4.55 10.10 29.46
N VAL A 310 -4.21 9.62 30.67
CA VAL A 310 -3.06 8.72 30.90
C VAL A 310 -3.08 7.45 30.03
N HIS A 311 -4.28 6.97 29.68
CA HIS A 311 -4.47 5.81 28.80
C HIS A 311 -3.86 6.00 27.39
N LEU A 312 -3.67 7.24 26.95
CA LEU A 312 -3.03 7.58 25.67
C LEU A 312 -1.52 7.27 25.69
N TRP A 313 -0.90 7.29 26.87
CA TRP A 313 0.53 7.05 27.09
C TRP A 313 0.88 5.58 27.31
N SER A 314 -0.12 4.70 27.47
CA SER A 314 0.05 3.25 27.61
C SER A 314 -0.80 2.49 26.58
N PRO A 315 -0.50 2.63 25.28
CA PRO A 315 -1.29 2.02 24.22
C PRO A 315 -1.28 0.49 24.30
N HIS A 316 -2.47 -0.11 24.26
CA HIS A 316 -2.67 -1.53 24.00
C HIS A 316 -3.53 -1.61 22.73
N SER A 317 -2.89 -1.47 21.57
CA SER A 317 -3.56 -1.58 20.27
C SER A 317 -2.95 -2.70 19.46
N GLU A 318 -3.79 -3.52 18.86
CA GLU A 318 -3.36 -4.42 17.80
C GLU A 318 -2.68 -3.65 16.66
N ARG A 319 -1.65 -4.26 16.08
CA ARG A 319 -0.98 -3.72 14.89
C ARG A 319 -2.00 -3.66 13.75
N LEU A 320 -2.06 -2.54 13.05
CA LEU A 320 -2.97 -2.29 11.93
C LEU A 320 -4.48 -2.33 12.27
N ALA A 321 -4.86 -2.09 13.54
CA ALA A 321 -6.25 -2.08 13.99
C ALA A 321 -7.20 -1.21 13.12
N THR A 322 -8.47 -1.64 13.01
CA THR A 322 -9.52 -0.86 12.35
C THR A 322 -9.82 0.42 13.16
N THR A 323 -10.41 1.42 12.51
CA THR A 323 -10.70 2.70 13.20
C THR A 323 -11.70 2.54 14.34
N GLU A 324 -12.64 1.61 14.20
CA GLU A 324 -13.64 1.26 15.22
C GLU A 324 -13.00 0.64 16.47
N LYS A 325 -11.89 -0.10 16.31
CA LYS A 325 -11.11 -0.62 17.43
C LYS A 325 -10.22 0.45 18.09
N LEU A 326 -9.91 1.53 17.39
CA LEU A 326 -9.04 2.60 17.89
C LEU A 326 -9.83 3.72 18.57
N PHE A 327 -10.92 4.19 17.98
CA PHE A 327 -11.71 5.32 18.46
C PHE A 327 -13.14 4.92 18.75
N VAL A 328 -13.72 5.48 19.81
CA VAL A 328 -15.11 5.22 20.19
C VAL A 328 -16.03 5.74 19.09
N THR A 329 -15.94 7.02 18.77
CA THR A 329 -16.67 7.61 17.65
C THR A 329 -15.78 7.66 16.41
N PRO A 330 -16.30 7.30 15.22
CA PRO A 330 -15.49 7.29 14.00
C PRO A 330 -15.13 8.70 13.51
N MET A 331 -15.88 9.72 13.95
CA MET A 331 -15.73 11.12 13.56
C MET A 331 -14.96 11.91 14.64
N TYR A 332 -14.57 13.14 14.32
CA TYR A 332 -13.92 14.06 15.24
C TYR A 332 -14.70 15.37 15.33
N CYS A 333 -14.52 16.13 16.42
CA CYS A 333 -15.02 17.49 16.54
C CYS A 333 -13.92 18.47 16.10
N SER A 334 -14.18 19.24 15.04
CA SER A 334 -13.21 20.19 14.48
C SER A 334 -13.00 21.45 15.34
N ALA A 335 -13.93 21.76 16.25
CA ALA A 335 -13.88 22.94 17.11
C ALA A 335 -12.75 22.86 18.17
N PHE A 336 -12.47 21.66 18.67
CA PHE A 336 -11.41 21.36 19.64
C PHE A 336 -10.79 20.00 19.28
N ILE A 337 -10.07 19.96 18.16
CA ILE A 337 -9.54 18.72 17.59
C ILE A 337 -8.63 17.97 18.56
N ASP A 338 -7.83 18.68 19.34
CA ASP A 338 -6.93 18.14 20.35
C ASP A 338 -7.71 17.36 21.44
N GLN A 339 -8.67 18.03 22.09
CA GLN A 339 -9.48 17.43 23.16
C GLN A 339 -10.37 16.30 22.61
N SER A 340 -10.94 16.52 21.42
CA SER A 340 -11.76 15.53 20.74
C SER A 340 -10.98 14.26 20.45
N LEU A 341 -9.73 14.35 20.01
CA LEU A 341 -8.91 13.17 19.75
C LEU A 341 -8.54 12.49 21.06
N MET A 342 -7.99 13.20 22.04
CA MET A 342 -7.53 12.61 23.31
C MET A 342 -8.66 11.86 24.05
N LEU A 343 -9.85 12.44 24.12
CA LEU A 343 -10.97 11.86 24.86
C LEU A 343 -11.73 10.77 24.09
N ASN A 344 -11.58 10.70 22.77
CA ASN A 344 -12.24 9.71 21.92
C ASN A 344 -11.42 8.41 21.72
N ARG A 345 -10.14 8.39 22.11
CA ARG A 345 -9.29 7.21 22.00
C ARG A 345 -9.74 6.11 22.98
N ILE A 346 -9.96 4.90 22.49
CA ILE A 346 -10.41 3.77 23.32
C ILE A 346 -9.37 3.41 24.39
N ARG A 347 -9.85 3.20 25.62
CA ARG A 347 -9.06 2.72 26.76
C ARG A 347 -8.78 1.21 26.71
N SER A 348 -7.57 0.80 27.08
CA SER A 348 -7.07 -0.60 27.10
C SER A 348 -7.98 -1.58 27.87
N GLN A 349 -8.66 -1.15 28.93
CA GLN A 349 -9.55 -2.02 29.73
C GLN A 349 -10.82 -2.49 28.98
N ASN A 350 -11.24 -1.78 27.93
CA ASN A 350 -12.34 -2.23 27.05
C ASN A 350 -11.90 -3.31 26.06
N TYR A 351 -10.59 -3.49 25.89
CA TYR A 351 -9.99 -4.39 24.91
C TYR A 351 -9.89 -5.83 25.44
N ILE A 352 -9.68 -6.00 26.76
CA ILE A 352 -9.48 -7.30 27.41
C ILE A 352 -10.74 -8.19 27.37
N LYS A 353 -11.95 -7.61 27.45
CA LYS A 353 -13.20 -8.38 27.25
C LYS A 353 -13.42 -8.75 25.78
N ASN A 354 -13.01 -7.86 24.89
CA ASN A 354 -13.15 -8.09 23.47
C ASN A 354 -12.22 -9.19 22.94
N ASP A 355 -11.14 -9.61 23.58
CA ASP A 355 -10.36 -10.74 23.03
C ASP A 355 -11.09 -12.09 23.20
N GLU A 356 -11.83 -12.27 24.31
CA GLU A 356 -12.72 -13.44 24.51
C GLU A 356 -13.99 -13.32 23.64
N ASP A 357 -14.52 -12.09 23.47
CA ASP A 357 -15.73 -11.84 22.67
C ASP A 357 -15.46 -11.66 21.15
N ILE A 358 -14.28 -11.24 20.69
CA ILE A 358 -13.88 -11.13 19.26
C ILE A 358 -13.59 -12.52 18.71
N GLU A 359 -13.04 -13.41 19.54
CA GLU A 359 -13.02 -14.82 19.18
C GLU A 359 -14.47 -15.27 18.89
N ALA A 360 -15.45 -14.91 19.73
CA ALA A 360 -16.88 -15.18 19.55
C ALA A 360 -17.64 -14.36 18.45
N ASP A 361 -17.19 -13.16 18.09
CA ASP A 361 -17.85 -12.29 17.09
C ASP A 361 -17.29 -12.50 15.67
N LEU A 362 -16.01 -12.88 15.54
CA LEU A 362 -15.48 -13.48 14.30
C LEU A 362 -16.15 -14.84 14.00
N ILE A 363 -16.59 -15.53 15.06
CA ILE A 363 -17.37 -16.77 14.99
C ILE A 363 -18.80 -16.52 14.47
N ASN A 364 -19.46 -15.41 14.85
CA ASN A 364 -20.88 -15.18 14.52
C ASN A 364 -21.17 -14.46 13.19
N ASN A 365 -20.20 -13.73 12.60
CA ASN A 365 -20.45 -12.87 11.42
C ASN A 365 -19.98 -13.46 10.07
N ASN A 366 -19.46 -14.69 10.04
CA ASN A 366 -18.97 -15.29 8.81
C ASN A 366 -20.06 -16.09 8.06
N CYS A 367 -20.07 -15.96 6.73
CA CYS A 367 -20.88 -16.71 5.76
C CYS A 367 -20.52 -18.22 5.69
N PHE A 368 -20.40 -18.89 6.81
CA PHE A 368 -20.35 -20.34 6.88
C PHE A 368 -21.57 -20.82 7.65
N GLY A 369 -22.39 -21.65 7.01
CA GLY A 369 -23.48 -22.32 7.71
C GLY A 369 -22.93 -23.11 8.91
N ASP A 370 -23.60 -22.97 10.05
CA ASP A 370 -23.57 -23.81 11.25
C ASP A 370 -22.34 -24.74 11.35
N ILE A 371 -21.16 -24.18 11.66
CA ILE A 371 -19.96 -24.98 11.96
C ILE A 371 -20.05 -25.40 13.44
N ASN A 372 -20.13 -26.71 13.70
CA ASN A 372 -20.02 -27.26 15.06
C ASN A 372 -18.60 -27.08 15.61
N GLU A 373 -18.40 -26.05 16.43
CA GLU A 373 -17.11 -25.62 16.98
C GLU A 373 -16.43 -26.63 17.91
N SER A 374 -17.18 -27.58 18.47
CA SER A 374 -16.65 -28.59 19.39
C SER A 374 -15.58 -29.52 18.78
N THR A 375 -15.37 -29.45 17.46
CA THR A 375 -14.41 -30.27 16.72
C THR A 375 -13.10 -29.56 16.38
N ILE A 376 -13.00 -28.23 16.53
CA ILE A 376 -11.83 -27.44 16.10
C ILE A 376 -10.80 -27.40 17.22
N HIS A 377 -9.56 -27.82 16.93
CA HIS A 377 -8.48 -27.76 17.92
C HIS A 377 -7.74 -26.41 17.83
N PRO A 378 -7.24 -25.87 18.96
CA PRO A 378 -6.42 -24.64 18.96
C PRO A 378 -5.19 -24.74 18.04
N SER A 379 -4.65 -25.95 17.86
CA SER A 379 -3.53 -26.20 16.95
C SER A 379 -3.85 -25.97 15.47
N ASP A 380 -5.12 -25.97 15.08
CA ASP A 380 -5.55 -25.69 13.71
C ASP A 380 -5.48 -24.19 13.40
N ARG A 381 -5.63 -23.33 14.41
CA ARG A 381 -5.52 -21.86 14.31
C ARG A 381 -4.07 -21.35 14.26
N ILE A 382 -3.08 -22.22 14.55
CA ILE A 382 -1.65 -21.85 14.47
C ILE A 382 -1.29 -21.48 13.02
N THR A 383 -0.67 -20.31 12.87
CA THR A 383 -0.15 -19.85 11.58
C THR A 383 0.93 -20.78 11.05
N ARG A 384 0.80 -21.23 9.80
CA ARG A 384 1.77 -22.08 9.11
C ARG A 384 2.28 -21.37 7.87
N ILE A 385 3.60 -21.36 7.69
CA ILE A 385 4.26 -20.73 6.54
C ILE A 385 5.06 -21.81 5.82
N PHE A 386 4.70 -22.04 4.56
CA PHE A 386 5.48 -22.83 3.62
C PHE A 386 6.33 -21.90 2.76
N ALA A 387 7.62 -21.76 3.08
CA ALA A 387 8.54 -20.97 2.27
C ALA A 387 8.96 -21.78 1.04
N CYS A 388 8.56 -21.34 -0.15
CA CYS A 388 8.74 -22.05 -1.41
C CYS A 388 9.60 -21.22 -2.36
N ALA A 389 10.86 -21.61 -2.53
CA ALA A 389 11.79 -20.98 -3.46
C ALA A 389 11.90 -21.76 -4.77
N THR A 390 11.99 -21.07 -5.91
CA THR A 390 12.33 -21.68 -7.20
C THR A 390 13.72 -21.26 -7.63
N MET A 391 14.56 -22.21 -8.01
CA MET A 391 15.94 -21.97 -8.45
C MET A 391 16.18 -22.55 -9.85
N TRP A 392 16.94 -21.81 -10.66
CA TRP A 392 17.43 -22.28 -11.94
C TRP A 392 18.76 -21.61 -12.29
N HIS A 393 19.84 -22.37 -12.26
CA HIS A 393 21.21 -21.90 -12.56
C HIS A 393 21.68 -20.69 -11.74
N GLU A 394 21.27 -20.60 -10.46
CA GLU A 394 21.70 -19.53 -9.56
C GLU A 394 23.21 -19.59 -9.28
N THR A 395 23.82 -18.43 -9.05
CA THR A 395 25.22 -18.31 -8.63
C THR A 395 25.39 -18.69 -7.17
N LYS A 396 26.66 -18.88 -6.76
CA LYS A 396 27.00 -19.18 -5.36
C LYS A 396 26.48 -18.09 -4.42
N ASP A 397 26.62 -16.82 -4.81
CA ASP A 397 26.24 -15.67 -4.00
C ASP A 397 24.71 -15.51 -3.88
N GLU A 398 23.95 -15.77 -4.96
CA GLU A 398 22.48 -15.76 -4.95
C GLU A 398 21.95 -16.87 -4.02
N MET A 399 22.43 -18.10 -4.18
CA MET A 399 22.05 -19.23 -3.30
C MET A 399 22.39 -18.94 -1.83
N MET A 400 23.58 -18.39 -1.57
CA MET A 400 24.04 -18.02 -0.23
C MET A 400 23.09 -17.02 0.43
N GLN A 401 22.66 -16.03 -0.32
CA GLN A 401 21.81 -14.95 0.16
C GLN A 401 20.41 -15.45 0.55
N LEU A 402 19.76 -16.24 -0.31
CA LEU A 402 18.49 -16.87 0.02
C LEU A 402 18.63 -17.77 1.27
N LEU A 403 19.67 -18.61 1.31
CA LEU A 403 19.89 -19.53 2.43
C LEU A 403 20.09 -18.80 3.75
N LYS A 404 20.81 -17.67 3.75
CA LYS A 404 20.92 -16.81 4.95
C LYS A 404 19.55 -16.33 5.43
N SER A 405 18.68 -15.88 4.52
CA SER A 405 17.32 -15.44 4.88
C SER A 405 16.47 -16.58 5.44
N ILE A 406 16.58 -17.79 4.88
CA ILE A 406 15.92 -18.99 5.41
C ILE A 406 16.44 -19.34 6.82
N MET A 407 17.75 -19.30 7.04
CA MET A 407 18.36 -19.61 8.34
C MET A 407 17.98 -18.59 9.42
N LYS A 408 17.91 -17.29 9.07
CA LYS A 408 17.39 -16.25 9.97
C LYS A 408 15.93 -16.49 10.36
N LEU A 409 15.12 -17.00 9.42
CA LEU A 409 13.71 -17.34 9.67
C LEU A 409 13.57 -18.58 10.57
N ASP A 410 14.46 -19.57 10.40
CA ASP A 410 14.59 -20.73 11.29
C ASP A 410 14.98 -20.31 12.72
N GLU A 411 15.92 -19.37 12.86
CA GLU A 411 16.32 -18.80 14.16
C GLU A 411 15.15 -18.05 14.83
N ASP A 412 14.44 -17.17 14.12
CA ASP A 412 13.27 -16.45 14.65
C ASP A 412 12.16 -17.41 15.10
N GLN A 413 11.84 -18.43 14.30
CA GLN A 413 10.84 -19.43 14.68
C GLN A 413 11.26 -20.23 15.92
N CYS A 414 12.54 -20.63 16.01
CA CYS A 414 13.09 -21.37 17.15
C CYS A 414 13.03 -20.54 18.44
N ALA A 415 13.36 -19.25 18.37
CA ALA A 415 13.27 -18.34 19.50
C ALA A 415 11.82 -18.24 20.03
N ARG A 416 10.84 -18.09 19.13
CA ARG A 416 9.41 -18.00 19.50
C ARG A 416 8.86 -19.30 20.07
N GLU A 417 9.22 -20.43 19.46
CA GLU A 417 8.83 -21.75 19.98
C GLU A 417 9.39 -21.97 21.40
N SER A 418 10.63 -21.51 21.64
CA SER A 418 11.27 -21.60 22.95
C SER A 418 10.55 -20.73 23.98
N VAL A 419 10.17 -19.50 23.64
CA VAL A 419 9.37 -18.63 24.52
C VAL A 419 8.06 -19.31 24.90
N GLN A 420 7.33 -19.86 23.94
CA GLN A 420 6.05 -20.50 24.19
C GLN A 420 6.18 -21.76 25.06
N LYS A 421 7.22 -22.56 24.81
CA LYS A 421 7.44 -23.83 25.51
C LYS A 421 8.01 -23.66 26.92
N TYR A 422 8.95 -22.73 27.11
CA TYR A 422 9.69 -22.58 28.37
C TYR A 422 9.15 -21.46 29.26
N LEU A 423 8.60 -20.38 28.70
CA LEU A 423 8.06 -19.25 29.47
C LEU A 423 6.54 -19.30 29.64
N THR A 424 5.86 -20.26 29.01
CA THR A 424 4.38 -20.42 29.02
C THR A 424 3.60 -19.17 28.58
N LEU A 425 4.28 -18.23 27.90
CA LEU A 425 3.67 -17.04 27.31
C LEU A 425 3.10 -17.39 25.94
N ILE A 426 1.87 -16.95 25.66
CA ILE A 426 1.27 -17.07 24.34
C ILE A 426 1.86 -15.97 23.46
N ASP A 427 2.71 -16.35 22.50
CA ASP A 427 3.21 -15.42 21.47
C ASP A 427 2.18 -15.30 20.33
N PRO A 428 1.51 -14.15 20.14
CA PRO A 428 0.53 -13.95 19.06
C PRO A 428 1.17 -14.01 17.67
N ASP A 429 2.49 -13.81 17.59
CA ASP A 429 3.27 -13.82 16.37
C ASP A 429 3.88 -15.21 16.09
N TYR A 430 3.59 -16.23 16.90
CA TYR A 430 4.08 -17.58 16.67
C TYR A 430 3.58 -18.17 15.35
N TYR A 431 4.50 -18.76 14.58
CA TYR A 431 4.21 -19.50 13.36
C TYR A 431 5.05 -20.77 13.28
N LYS A 432 4.59 -21.71 12.46
CA LYS A 432 5.36 -22.90 12.07
C LYS A 432 5.90 -22.74 10.67
N LEU A 433 7.19 -22.98 10.49
CA LEU A 433 7.92 -22.87 9.24
C LEU A 433 8.27 -24.25 8.68
N GLU A 434 8.07 -24.39 7.37
CA GLU A 434 8.60 -25.49 6.57
C GLU A 434 9.09 -24.92 5.24
N THR A 435 10.31 -25.26 4.84
CA THR A 435 10.96 -24.65 3.67
C THR A 435 11.11 -25.67 2.55
N HIS A 436 10.77 -25.26 1.33
CA HIS A 436 10.82 -26.02 0.10
C HIS A 436 11.61 -25.26 -0.96
N ILE A 437 12.68 -25.84 -1.49
CA ILE A 437 13.44 -25.28 -2.61
C ILE A 437 13.25 -26.21 -3.80
N LEU A 438 12.80 -25.67 -4.93
CA LEU A 438 12.58 -26.43 -6.16
C LEU A 438 13.70 -26.10 -7.15
N PHE A 439 14.61 -27.05 -7.33
CA PHE A 439 15.63 -26.99 -8.38
C PHE A 439 15.04 -27.50 -9.68
N ASP A 440 14.96 -26.62 -10.67
CA ASP A 440 14.55 -26.96 -12.02
C ASP A 440 15.75 -27.44 -12.85
N ASP A 441 15.55 -28.47 -13.68
CA ASP A 441 16.59 -29.14 -14.47
C ASP A 441 17.83 -29.58 -13.66
N ALA A 442 17.59 -30.38 -12.60
CA ALA A 442 18.61 -30.72 -11.60
C ALA A 442 19.58 -31.84 -12.01
N PHE A 443 19.39 -32.47 -13.17
CA PHE A 443 20.12 -33.67 -13.60
C PHE A 443 20.80 -33.47 -14.95
N GLU A 444 22.01 -34.01 -15.08
CA GLU A 444 22.81 -34.09 -16.29
C GLU A 444 23.11 -35.57 -16.62
N THR A 445 23.16 -35.91 -17.90
CA THR A 445 23.55 -37.25 -18.37
C THR A 445 25.06 -37.27 -18.62
N ILE A 446 25.75 -38.30 -18.12
CA ILE A 446 27.16 -38.52 -18.44
C ILE A 446 27.25 -39.24 -19.79
N ASP A 447 27.98 -38.63 -20.73
CA ASP A 447 28.05 -39.04 -22.15
C ASP A 447 28.50 -40.50 -22.36
N ASP A 448 29.26 -41.09 -21.43
CA ASP A 448 29.83 -42.44 -21.58
C ASP A 448 29.00 -43.57 -20.94
N THR A 449 28.06 -43.26 -20.04
CA THR A 449 27.34 -44.29 -19.25
C THR A 449 25.81 -44.18 -19.28
N GLU A 450 25.24 -43.14 -19.90
CA GLU A 450 23.81 -42.78 -19.82
C GLU A 450 23.26 -42.62 -18.38
N GLU A 451 24.14 -42.61 -17.36
CA GLU A 451 23.73 -42.41 -15.97
C GLU A 451 23.38 -40.94 -15.73
N GLN A 452 22.22 -40.72 -15.10
CA GLN A 452 21.80 -39.39 -14.67
C GLN A 452 22.43 -39.03 -13.33
N VAL A 453 23.23 -37.98 -13.33
CA VAL A 453 23.89 -37.44 -12.14
C VAL A 453 23.33 -36.04 -11.85
N VAL A 454 23.40 -35.61 -10.59
CA VAL A 454 23.04 -34.23 -10.24
C VAL A 454 24.00 -33.24 -10.89
N ASN A 455 23.45 -32.15 -11.41
CA ASN A 455 24.20 -31.13 -12.12
C ASN A 455 25.19 -30.36 -11.20
N GLY A 456 26.07 -29.57 -11.81
CA GLY A 456 27.04 -28.73 -11.09
C GLY A 456 26.40 -27.76 -10.08
N PHE A 457 25.21 -27.23 -10.36
CA PHE A 457 24.51 -26.28 -9.49
C PHE A 457 23.99 -26.92 -8.19
N VAL A 458 23.50 -28.16 -8.26
CA VAL A 458 23.08 -28.91 -7.06
C VAL A 458 24.29 -29.24 -6.19
N LYS A 459 25.44 -29.57 -6.80
CA LYS A 459 26.70 -29.78 -6.07
C LYS A 459 27.14 -28.49 -5.37
N GLN A 460 27.12 -27.36 -6.07
CA GLN A 460 27.40 -26.04 -5.50
C GLN A 460 26.48 -25.71 -4.32
N PHE A 461 25.18 -25.98 -4.43
CA PHE A 461 24.23 -25.78 -3.34
C PHE A 461 24.59 -26.57 -2.07
N MET A 462 25.09 -27.81 -2.24
CA MET A 462 25.53 -28.62 -1.10
C MET A 462 26.73 -28.03 -0.36
N ASP A 463 27.60 -27.30 -1.05
CA ASP A 463 28.74 -26.63 -0.40
C ASP A 463 28.30 -25.32 0.28
N VAL A 464 27.36 -24.61 -0.33
CA VAL A 464 26.87 -23.30 0.15
C VAL A 464 26.06 -23.42 1.45
N ILE A 465 25.32 -24.51 1.66
CA ILE A 465 24.42 -24.63 2.81
C ILE A 465 25.15 -24.59 4.17
N ASP A 466 26.32 -25.22 4.26
CA ASP A 466 27.15 -25.22 5.48
C ASP A 466 27.80 -23.85 5.72
N GLU A 467 28.25 -23.21 4.65
CA GLU A 467 28.82 -21.86 4.70
C GLU A 467 27.75 -20.83 5.11
N ALA A 468 26.52 -20.94 4.59
CA ALA A 468 25.39 -20.08 4.97
C ALA A 468 25.04 -20.23 6.45
N ALA A 469 24.92 -21.47 6.94
CA ALA A 469 24.66 -21.75 8.35
C ALA A 469 25.76 -21.16 9.25
N SER A 470 27.03 -21.32 8.84
CA SER A 470 28.18 -20.80 9.58
C SER A 470 28.18 -19.26 9.68
N GLN A 471 27.81 -18.58 8.59
CA GLN A 471 27.77 -17.12 8.54
C GLN A 471 26.59 -16.52 9.34
N VAL A 472 25.43 -17.18 9.38
CA VAL A 472 24.29 -16.69 10.17
C VAL A 472 24.53 -16.89 11.67
N HIS A 473 24.99 -18.07 12.07
CA HIS A 473 25.24 -18.38 13.49
C HIS A 473 26.60 -17.90 14.01
N GLN A 474 27.43 -17.28 13.16
CA GLN A 474 28.77 -16.76 13.50
C GLN A 474 29.71 -17.80 14.13
N ILE A 475 29.50 -19.08 13.83
CA ILE A 475 30.29 -20.22 14.33
C ILE A 475 30.49 -21.18 13.16
N SER A 476 31.67 -21.79 13.04
CA SER A 476 31.89 -22.85 12.03
C SER A 476 30.95 -24.03 12.30
N MET A 477 29.94 -24.18 11.44
CA MET A 477 28.88 -25.16 11.56
C MET A 477 28.87 -26.06 10.32
N LYS A 478 28.78 -27.37 10.53
CA LYS A 478 28.49 -28.33 9.47
C LYS A 478 27.16 -28.99 9.75
N LEU A 479 26.25 -28.91 8.80
CA LEU A 479 24.94 -29.54 8.92
C LEU A 479 25.08 -31.04 8.75
N ARG A 480 24.14 -31.78 9.34
CA ARG A 480 24.05 -33.22 9.09
C ARG A 480 23.71 -33.45 7.62
N LEU A 481 24.30 -34.50 7.05
CA LEU A 481 24.02 -34.90 5.67
C LEU A 481 22.51 -35.08 5.45
N PRO A 482 21.98 -34.64 4.29
CA PRO A 482 20.56 -34.77 4.00
C PRO A 482 20.13 -36.22 3.90
N LYS A 483 18.86 -36.48 4.26
CA LYS A 483 18.20 -37.73 3.86
C LYS A 483 17.87 -37.63 2.37
N LYS A 484 18.41 -38.56 1.58
CA LYS A 484 18.15 -38.67 0.15
C LYS A 484 16.94 -39.56 -0.09
N LYS A 485 15.99 -39.12 -0.91
CA LYS A 485 14.83 -39.91 -1.32
C LYS A 485 14.64 -39.82 -2.83
N VAL A 486 14.40 -40.95 -3.47
CA VAL A 486 13.95 -41.00 -4.87
C VAL A 486 12.48 -40.64 -4.92
N THR A 487 12.09 -39.85 -5.91
CA THR A 487 10.71 -39.37 -6.07
C THR A 487 10.25 -39.52 -7.51
N PRO A 488 8.93 -39.59 -7.79
CA PRO A 488 8.43 -39.75 -9.16
C PRO A 488 8.88 -38.67 -10.14
N TYR A 489 9.22 -37.47 -9.65
CA TYR A 489 9.67 -36.33 -10.44
C TYR A 489 11.21 -36.17 -10.49
N GLY A 490 11.98 -37.09 -9.90
CA GLY A 490 13.44 -37.00 -9.78
C GLY A 490 13.93 -37.40 -8.39
N GLY A 491 14.37 -36.43 -7.60
CA GLY A 491 14.91 -36.67 -6.25
C GLY A 491 14.45 -35.65 -5.21
N ARG A 492 14.67 -35.96 -3.94
CA ARG A 492 14.48 -35.03 -2.83
C ARG A 492 15.56 -35.20 -1.78
N LEU A 493 16.05 -34.07 -1.27
CA LEU A 493 16.99 -33.99 -0.17
C LEU A 493 16.29 -33.35 1.03
N GLU A 494 16.43 -33.93 2.22
CA GLU A 494 15.76 -33.45 3.43
C GLU A 494 16.77 -33.13 4.53
N TRP A 495 16.75 -31.89 5.03
CA TRP A 495 17.53 -31.42 6.17
C TRP A 495 16.63 -31.06 7.35
N ILE A 496 17.22 -31.15 8.54
CA ILE A 496 16.72 -30.49 9.75
C ILE A 496 17.70 -29.36 10.04
N LEU A 497 17.20 -28.14 10.02
CA LEU A 497 17.98 -26.93 10.27
C LEU A 497 18.31 -26.79 11.77
N PRO A 498 19.28 -25.93 12.16
CA PRO A 498 19.69 -25.77 13.57
C PRO A 498 18.54 -25.43 14.52
N GLY A 499 17.59 -24.59 14.09
CA GLY A 499 16.35 -24.24 14.78
C GLY A 499 15.25 -25.30 14.71
N LYS A 500 15.58 -26.52 14.26
CA LYS A 500 14.71 -27.71 14.13
C LYS A 500 13.58 -27.60 13.09
N THR A 501 13.57 -26.56 12.27
CA THR A 501 12.68 -26.52 11.10
C THR A 501 13.17 -27.47 10.01
N LYS A 502 12.30 -27.78 9.05
CA LYS A 502 12.60 -28.73 7.97
C LYS A 502 12.85 -27.98 6.67
N LEU A 503 13.92 -28.38 5.99
CA LEU A 503 14.24 -27.93 4.64
C LEU A 503 14.16 -29.11 3.67
N PHE A 504 13.31 -28.98 2.66
CA PHE A 504 13.12 -29.93 1.58
C PHE A 504 13.64 -29.34 0.27
N VAL A 505 14.63 -29.97 -0.34
CA VAL A 505 15.11 -29.57 -1.67
C VAL A 505 14.63 -30.60 -2.67
N HIS A 506 13.75 -30.17 -3.58
CA HIS A 506 13.13 -30.97 -4.62
C HIS A 506 13.96 -30.84 -5.90
N LEU A 507 14.54 -31.96 -6.36
CA LEU A 507 15.35 -32.05 -7.55
C LEU A 507 14.48 -32.54 -8.71
N LYS A 508 14.16 -31.65 -9.64
CA LYS A 508 13.30 -31.96 -10.80
C LYS A 508 14.13 -32.50 -11.96
N ASP A 509 13.69 -33.64 -12.48
CA ASP A 509 14.21 -34.21 -13.71
C ASP A 509 13.36 -33.73 -14.90
N LYS A 510 13.98 -33.00 -15.83
CA LYS A 510 13.31 -32.44 -17.03
C LYS A 510 12.67 -33.51 -17.92
N SER A 511 13.13 -34.76 -17.85
CA SER A 511 12.56 -35.87 -18.61
C SER A 511 11.26 -36.41 -17.99
N LYS A 512 11.06 -36.22 -16.68
CA LYS A 512 9.92 -36.77 -15.92
C LYS A 512 8.83 -35.75 -15.65
N ILE A 513 9.20 -34.48 -15.43
CA ILE A 513 8.25 -33.42 -15.08
C ILE A 513 8.51 -32.15 -15.90
N ARG A 514 7.45 -31.38 -16.14
CA ARG A 514 7.55 -30.10 -16.86
C ARG A 514 8.49 -29.15 -16.13
N HIS A 515 9.40 -28.55 -16.89
CA HIS A 515 10.34 -27.53 -16.44
C HIS A 515 9.69 -26.13 -16.55
N ARG A 516 10.37 -25.10 -16.05
CA ARG A 516 9.98 -23.68 -15.83
C ARG A 516 9.36 -23.39 -14.46
N LYS A 517 9.52 -22.13 -14.02
CA LYS A 517 9.04 -21.63 -12.72
C LYS A 517 7.57 -21.91 -12.45
N ARG A 518 6.66 -21.60 -13.39
CA ARG A 518 5.22 -21.90 -13.25
C ARG A 518 4.95 -23.37 -12.91
N TRP A 519 5.62 -24.32 -13.57
CA TRP A 519 5.40 -25.74 -13.31
C TRP A 519 6.01 -26.19 -11.98
N SER A 520 7.09 -25.55 -11.54
CA SER A 520 7.58 -25.69 -10.15
C SER A 520 6.54 -25.15 -9.15
N GLN A 521 5.93 -24.00 -9.41
CA GLN A 521 4.87 -23.45 -8.57
C GLN A 521 3.64 -24.37 -8.48
N VAL A 522 3.15 -24.85 -9.62
CA VAL A 522 2.07 -25.85 -9.68
C VAL A 522 2.44 -27.09 -8.87
N MET A 523 3.65 -27.62 -9.04
CA MET A 523 4.09 -28.83 -8.33
C MET A 523 4.02 -28.68 -6.81
N TYR A 524 4.60 -27.61 -6.23
CA TYR A 524 4.55 -27.45 -4.78
C TYR A 524 3.13 -27.15 -4.29
N MET A 525 2.30 -26.42 -5.06
CA MET A 525 0.93 -26.12 -4.66
C MET A 525 0.10 -27.41 -4.57
N TYR A 526 0.21 -28.31 -5.55
CA TYR A 526 -0.46 -29.61 -5.49
C TYR A 526 0.08 -30.50 -4.36
N TYR A 527 1.40 -30.50 -4.12
CA TYR A 527 1.99 -31.25 -3.03
C TYR A 527 1.56 -30.73 -1.65
N LEU A 528 1.61 -29.41 -1.42
CA LEU A 528 1.34 -28.79 -0.12
C LEU A 528 -0.15 -28.67 0.18
N LEU A 529 -0.95 -28.28 -0.82
CA LEU A 529 -2.38 -28.01 -0.62
C LEU A 529 -3.22 -29.26 -0.90
N GLY A 530 -2.92 -30.00 -1.98
CA GLY A 530 -3.58 -31.25 -2.30
C GLY A 530 -3.18 -32.37 -1.33
N HIS A 531 -1.94 -32.83 -1.44
CA HIS A 531 -1.51 -34.00 -0.68
C HIS A 531 -1.32 -33.72 0.81
N ARG A 532 -0.63 -32.65 1.19
CA ARG A 532 -0.26 -32.39 2.60
C ARG A 532 -1.37 -31.76 3.44
N LEU A 533 -2.42 -31.20 2.84
CA LEU A 533 -3.51 -30.53 3.55
C LEU A 533 -4.86 -31.21 3.30
N MET A 534 -5.23 -31.47 2.04
CA MET A 534 -6.54 -32.06 1.70
C MET A 534 -6.63 -33.56 1.95
N GLU A 535 -5.56 -34.34 1.74
CA GLU A 535 -5.58 -35.79 1.98
C GLU A 535 -5.43 -36.17 3.47
N ILE A 536 -5.23 -35.20 4.38
CA ILE A 536 -5.21 -35.49 5.81
C ILE A 536 -6.57 -36.08 6.22
N PRO A 537 -6.62 -37.19 6.99
CA PRO A 537 -7.87 -37.79 7.48
C PRO A 537 -8.43 -37.00 8.68
N ILE A 538 -8.78 -35.73 8.47
CA ILE A 538 -9.45 -34.85 9.43
C ILE A 538 -10.76 -34.31 8.83
N ASP A 539 -11.64 -33.82 9.71
CA ASP A 539 -12.92 -33.22 9.30
C ASP A 539 -12.75 -32.03 8.34
N VAL A 540 -13.74 -31.84 7.46
CA VAL A 540 -13.74 -30.78 6.43
C VAL A 540 -13.67 -29.39 7.04
N ASN A 541 -14.37 -29.15 8.16
CA ASN A 541 -14.36 -27.84 8.81
C ASN A 541 -12.97 -27.53 9.40
N ARG A 542 -12.32 -28.53 9.99
CA ARG A 542 -10.93 -28.40 10.47
C ARG A 542 -9.95 -28.12 9.33
N LYS A 543 -10.13 -28.75 8.16
CA LYS A 543 -9.32 -28.46 6.96
C LYS A 543 -9.50 -27.00 6.53
N ALA A 544 -10.73 -26.49 6.55
CA ALA A 544 -11.01 -25.11 6.17
C ALA A 544 -10.29 -24.11 7.08
N VAL A 545 -10.41 -24.26 8.41
CA VAL A 545 -9.73 -23.41 9.40
C VAL A 545 -8.21 -23.49 9.26
N ARG A 546 -7.68 -24.70 9.03
CA ARG A 546 -6.24 -24.88 8.82
C ARG A 546 -5.77 -24.25 7.51
N ALA A 547 -6.53 -24.37 6.43
CA ALA A 547 -6.24 -23.75 5.14
C ALA A 547 -6.29 -22.21 5.20
N GLU A 548 -7.15 -21.68 6.06
CA GLU A 548 -7.23 -20.24 6.31
C GLU A 548 -5.98 -19.69 7.03
N ASN A 549 -5.42 -20.47 7.97
CA ASN A 549 -4.23 -20.11 8.74
C ASN A 549 -2.91 -20.65 8.13
N THR A 550 -2.95 -21.16 6.89
CA THR A 550 -1.78 -21.67 6.18
C THR A 550 -1.45 -20.77 5.00
N TYR A 551 -0.19 -20.35 4.93
CA TYR A 551 0.32 -19.44 3.91
C TYR A 551 1.48 -20.05 3.14
N ILE A 552 1.58 -19.75 1.86
CA ILE A 552 2.72 -20.08 0.99
C ILE A 552 3.49 -18.79 0.76
N LEU A 553 4.74 -18.74 1.19
CA LEU A 553 5.66 -17.66 0.90
C LEU A 553 6.43 -18.01 -0.37
N ALA A 554 6.09 -17.40 -1.49
CA ALA A 554 6.78 -17.57 -2.77
C ALA A 554 8.06 -16.73 -2.80
N LEU A 555 9.18 -17.38 -3.17
CA LEU A 555 10.53 -16.81 -3.19
C LEU A 555 11.23 -17.13 -4.52
N ASP A 556 12.07 -16.20 -4.99
CA ASP A 556 13.03 -16.44 -6.07
C ASP A 556 14.40 -16.83 -5.50
N GLY A 557 15.28 -17.40 -6.32
CA GLY A 557 16.58 -17.94 -5.89
C GLY A 557 17.59 -16.89 -5.40
N ASP A 558 17.33 -15.61 -5.68
CA ASP A 558 18.21 -14.45 -5.49
C ASP A 558 17.70 -13.44 -4.46
N ILE A 559 16.62 -13.77 -3.73
CA ILE A 559 15.98 -12.85 -2.79
C ILE A 559 16.65 -12.85 -1.41
N VAL A 560 16.82 -11.66 -0.85
CA VAL A 560 17.22 -11.39 0.54
C VAL A 560 16.08 -10.72 1.30
N PHE A 561 15.75 -11.25 2.46
CA PHE A 561 14.77 -10.67 3.39
C PHE A 561 15.11 -11.03 4.83
N ASP A 562 14.48 -10.32 5.78
CA ASP A 562 14.60 -10.58 7.20
C ASP A 562 13.25 -11.04 7.81
N PRO A 563 13.25 -11.79 8.93
CA PRO A 563 12.02 -12.27 9.57
C PRO A 563 10.94 -11.20 9.85
N PRO A 564 11.29 -9.96 10.25
CA PRO A 564 10.30 -8.89 10.40
C PRO A 564 9.48 -8.61 9.14
N ALA A 565 10.05 -8.73 7.94
CA ALA A 565 9.33 -8.51 6.69
C ALA A 565 8.22 -9.56 6.50
N VAL A 566 8.54 -10.85 6.73
CA VAL A 566 7.55 -11.94 6.65
C VAL A 566 6.43 -11.74 7.66
N ARG A 567 6.76 -11.35 8.90
CA ARG A 567 5.77 -11.07 9.95
C ARG A 567 4.81 -9.96 9.54
N LEU A 568 5.30 -8.87 8.93
CA LEU A 568 4.45 -7.78 8.45
C LEU A 568 3.46 -8.23 7.36
N LEU A 569 3.85 -9.19 6.50
CA LEU A 569 2.92 -9.80 5.54
C LEU A 569 1.89 -10.68 6.25
N VAL A 570 2.31 -11.50 7.22
CA VAL A 570 1.40 -12.35 8.01
C VAL A 570 0.37 -11.51 8.77
N ASP A 571 0.79 -10.40 9.38
CA ASP A 571 -0.12 -9.50 10.10
C ASP A 571 -1.19 -8.92 9.17
N LEU A 572 -0.79 -8.56 7.94
CA LEU A 572 -1.72 -8.07 6.93
C LEU A 572 -2.73 -9.16 6.52
N MET A 573 -2.26 -10.40 6.35
CA MET A 573 -3.12 -11.56 6.06
C MET A 573 -4.07 -11.89 7.21
N LYS A 574 -3.61 -11.84 8.46
CA LYS A 574 -4.47 -12.08 9.64
C LYS A 574 -5.58 -11.03 9.75
N LYS A 575 -5.31 -9.79 9.36
CA LYS A 575 -6.27 -8.68 9.45
C LYS A 575 -7.48 -8.82 8.51
N ASN A 576 -7.29 -9.32 7.29
CA ASN A 576 -8.35 -9.42 6.29
C ASN A 576 -8.47 -10.87 5.80
N LEU A 577 -9.54 -11.56 6.19
CA LEU A 577 -9.76 -12.97 5.82
C LEU A 577 -10.02 -13.17 4.32
N ASN A 578 -10.48 -12.14 3.62
CA ASN A 578 -10.64 -12.14 2.16
C ASN A 578 -9.34 -11.80 1.40
N LEU A 579 -8.23 -11.56 2.12
CA LEU A 579 -6.94 -11.32 1.48
C LEU A 579 -6.34 -12.63 0.97
N GLY A 580 -6.29 -12.76 -0.36
CA GLY A 580 -5.75 -13.93 -1.04
C GLY A 580 -4.23 -13.91 -1.17
N ALA A 581 -3.64 -12.72 -1.34
CA ALA A 581 -2.20 -12.53 -1.42
C ALA A 581 -1.75 -11.17 -0.87
N ALA A 582 -0.55 -11.15 -0.29
CA ALA A 582 0.14 -9.94 0.16
C ALA A 582 1.57 -9.93 -0.39
N CYS A 583 1.99 -8.81 -0.99
CA CYS A 583 3.38 -8.64 -1.43
C CYS A 583 4.11 -7.54 -0.67
N GLY A 584 5.41 -7.75 -0.44
CA GLY A 584 6.29 -6.74 0.12
C GLY A 584 6.81 -5.74 -0.90
N ARG A 585 7.58 -4.76 -0.42
CA ARG A 585 8.37 -3.83 -1.23
C ARG A 585 9.68 -4.50 -1.63
N VAL A 586 9.98 -4.46 -2.91
CA VAL A 586 11.16 -5.11 -3.49
C VAL A 586 12.17 -4.05 -3.92
N HIS A 587 13.40 -4.19 -3.46
CA HIS A 587 14.51 -3.28 -3.73
C HIS A 587 15.52 -3.92 -4.67
N PRO A 588 15.83 -3.30 -5.82
CA PRO A 588 16.87 -3.82 -6.70
C PRO A 588 18.26 -3.55 -6.12
N VAL A 589 19.07 -4.60 -6.02
CA VAL A 589 20.49 -4.55 -5.66
C VAL A 589 21.37 -4.94 -6.84
N GLY A 590 22.63 -4.53 -6.79
CA GLY A 590 23.61 -4.68 -7.86
C GLY A 590 24.46 -3.43 -8.06
N SER A 591 25.26 -3.44 -9.11
CA SER A 591 26.23 -2.41 -9.47
C SER A 591 26.05 -1.87 -10.90
N GLY A 592 26.45 -0.62 -11.10
CA GLY A 592 26.43 0.02 -12.42
C GLY A 592 25.17 0.82 -12.79
N PRO A 593 25.18 1.49 -13.95
CA PRO A 593 24.15 2.45 -14.35
C PRO A 593 22.79 1.79 -14.62
N MET A 594 22.75 0.55 -15.10
CA MET A 594 21.50 -0.16 -15.33
C MET A 594 20.75 -0.43 -14.01
N VAL A 595 21.49 -0.73 -12.94
CA VAL A 595 20.91 -0.88 -11.60
C VAL A 595 20.41 0.47 -11.07
N TRP A 596 21.14 1.57 -11.32
CA TRP A 596 20.69 2.91 -10.92
C TRP A 596 19.38 3.31 -11.61
N TYR A 597 19.23 3.00 -12.90
CA TYR A 597 17.98 3.18 -13.63
C TYR A 597 16.84 2.40 -12.96
N GLN A 598 17.07 1.11 -12.68
CA GLN A 598 16.08 0.23 -12.06
C GLN A 598 15.71 0.64 -10.63
N LYS A 599 16.66 1.18 -9.85
CA LYS A 599 16.39 1.73 -8.51
C LYS A 599 15.35 2.83 -8.56
N PHE A 600 15.49 3.79 -9.47
CA PHE A 600 14.49 4.85 -9.64
C PHE A 600 13.17 4.28 -10.18
N GLU A 601 13.23 3.42 -11.19
CA GLU A 601 12.02 2.82 -11.80
C GLU A 601 11.18 2.02 -10.79
N TYR A 602 11.82 1.16 -9.98
CA TYR A 602 11.14 0.40 -8.94
C TYR A 602 10.57 1.33 -7.88
N ALA A 603 11.33 2.37 -7.47
CA ALA A 603 10.88 3.34 -6.50
C ALA A 603 9.60 4.07 -6.97
N ILE A 604 9.57 4.64 -8.18
CA ILE A 604 8.38 5.33 -8.68
C ILE A 604 7.17 4.39 -8.83
N SER A 605 7.40 3.15 -9.23
CA SER A 605 6.34 2.14 -9.37
C SER A 605 5.73 1.81 -8.01
N HIS A 606 6.55 1.67 -6.97
CA HIS A 606 6.09 1.43 -5.61
C HIS A 606 5.43 2.65 -4.97
N TRP A 607 6.02 3.84 -5.10
CA TRP A 607 5.52 5.08 -4.49
C TRP A 607 4.19 5.55 -5.09
N LEU A 608 4.01 5.40 -6.40
CA LEU A 608 2.85 5.93 -7.11
C LEU A 608 1.89 4.83 -7.55
N GLN A 609 2.33 3.92 -8.42
CA GLN A 609 1.42 2.98 -9.07
C GLN A 609 0.87 1.93 -8.09
N LYS A 610 1.75 1.18 -7.41
CA LYS A 610 1.34 0.14 -6.45
C LYS A 610 0.56 0.72 -5.28
N ALA A 611 0.97 1.90 -4.79
CA ALA A 611 0.25 2.62 -3.75
C ALA A 611 -1.16 3.04 -4.20
N ALA A 612 -1.30 3.59 -5.41
CA ALA A 612 -2.60 3.95 -5.97
C ALA A 612 -3.49 2.72 -6.20
N GLU A 613 -2.95 1.64 -6.76
CA GLU A 613 -3.65 0.37 -6.95
C GLU A 613 -4.17 -0.20 -5.62
N HIS A 614 -3.34 -0.19 -4.57
CA HIS A 614 -3.71 -0.65 -3.24
C HIS A 614 -4.82 0.19 -2.59
N VAL A 615 -4.80 1.51 -2.80
CA VAL A 615 -5.78 2.45 -2.22
C VAL A 615 -7.11 2.44 -2.98
N PHE A 616 -7.09 2.45 -4.32
CA PHE A 616 -8.31 2.48 -5.13
C PHE A 616 -9.00 1.12 -5.23
N GLY A 617 -8.29 0.02 -4.99
CA GLY A 617 -8.87 -1.31 -4.97
C GLY A 617 -7.85 -2.38 -4.58
N CYS A 618 -7.29 -3.04 -5.60
CA CYS A 618 -6.35 -4.15 -5.44
C CYS A 618 -5.07 -3.91 -6.24
N VAL A 619 -4.00 -4.54 -5.79
CA VAL A 619 -2.77 -4.65 -6.57
C VAL A 619 -2.95 -5.72 -7.64
N LEU A 620 -2.50 -5.47 -8.87
CA LEU A 620 -2.72 -6.40 -9.99
C LEU A 620 -1.70 -7.54 -10.08
N CYS A 621 -0.60 -7.44 -9.34
CA CYS A 621 0.46 -8.44 -9.36
C CYS A 621 1.23 -8.44 -8.03
N SER A 622 1.33 -9.60 -7.41
CA SER A 622 2.26 -9.91 -6.33
C SER A 622 3.51 -10.56 -6.94
N PRO A 623 4.69 -9.91 -6.92
CA PRO A 623 5.89 -10.45 -7.57
C PRO A 623 6.30 -11.77 -6.91
N GLY A 624 6.68 -12.76 -7.73
CA GLY A 624 7.03 -14.10 -7.24
C GLY A 624 8.28 -14.17 -6.37
N CYS A 625 9.07 -13.10 -6.30
CA CYS A 625 10.30 -13.05 -5.52
C CYS A 625 10.07 -12.91 -4.00
N PHE A 626 8.99 -12.24 -3.56
CA PHE A 626 8.66 -12.09 -2.14
C PHE A 626 7.17 -11.78 -1.93
N SER A 627 6.35 -12.83 -1.96
CA SER A 627 4.89 -12.71 -1.80
C SER A 627 4.29 -13.85 -0.98
N LEU A 628 3.30 -13.53 -0.16
CA LEU A 628 2.61 -14.47 0.72
C LEU A 628 1.19 -14.74 0.21
N PHE A 629 0.87 -16.00 -0.07
CA PHE A 629 -0.42 -16.45 -0.60
C PHE A 629 -1.20 -17.27 0.43
N ARG A 630 -2.50 -17.04 0.58
CA ARG A 630 -3.38 -17.83 1.47
C ARG A 630 -3.76 -19.15 0.82
N SER A 631 -3.60 -20.24 1.56
CA SER A 631 -3.93 -21.58 1.05
C SER A 631 -5.40 -21.72 0.66
N ARG A 632 -6.32 -21.23 1.51
CA ARG A 632 -7.77 -21.18 1.19
C ARG A 632 -8.07 -20.49 -0.15
N ALA A 633 -7.37 -19.39 -0.46
CA ALA A 633 -7.59 -18.65 -1.70
C ALA A 633 -7.06 -19.42 -2.92
N LEU A 634 -5.86 -20.01 -2.81
CA LEU A 634 -5.28 -20.85 -3.86
C LEU A 634 -6.13 -22.10 -4.17
N MET A 635 -6.80 -22.64 -3.15
CA MET A 635 -7.62 -23.86 -3.26
C MET A 635 -9.04 -23.62 -3.80
N SER A 636 -9.41 -22.38 -4.10
CA SER A 636 -10.73 -22.09 -4.66
C SER A 636 -10.91 -22.71 -6.05
N ASP A 637 -12.14 -23.09 -6.39
CA ASP A 637 -12.51 -23.97 -7.52
C ASP A 637 -12.04 -23.53 -8.92
N ASN A 638 -11.52 -22.30 -9.06
CA ASN A 638 -11.04 -21.74 -10.32
C ASN A 638 -9.61 -21.19 -10.29
N VAL A 639 -8.90 -21.27 -9.15
CA VAL A 639 -7.55 -20.70 -9.03
C VAL A 639 -6.51 -21.74 -9.45
N LEU A 640 -6.19 -22.72 -8.59
CA LEU A 640 -5.13 -23.68 -8.88
C LEU A 640 -5.42 -24.54 -10.13
N ARG A 641 -6.68 -24.90 -10.37
CA ARG A 641 -7.08 -25.67 -11.56
C ARG A 641 -6.79 -24.92 -12.86
N ARG A 642 -7.16 -23.63 -12.97
CA ARG A 642 -6.87 -22.81 -14.16
C ARG A 642 -5.39 -22.47 -14.24
N TYR A 643 -4.75 -22.20 -13.10
CA TYR A 643 -3.32 -21.95 -13.04
C TYR A 643 -2.48 -23.14 -13.55
N ALA A 644 -2.96 -24.38 -13.41
CA ALA A 644 -2.32 -25.59 -13.92
C ALA A 644 -2.66 -25.95 -15.38
N THR A 645 -3.48 -25.15 -16.08
CA THR A 645 -3.90 -25.41 -17.46
C THR A 645 -2.71 -25.27 -18.41
N LYS A 646 -2.54 -26.20 -19.36
CA LYS A 646 -1.44 -26.12 -20.31
C LYS A 646 -1.62 -24.94 -21.27
N SER A 647 -0.51 -24.34 -21.67
CA SER A 647 -0.49 -23.32 -22.71
C SER A 647 -0.61 -24.02 -24.07
N GLU A 648 -1.78 -23.90 -24.70
CA GLU A 648 -2.08 -24.50 -26.01
C GLU A 648 -2.37 -23.43 -27.09
N GLU A 649 -2.80 -22.23 -26.68
CA GLU A 649 -3.12 -21.12 -27.59
C GLU A 649 -2.05 -20.02 -27.49
N PRO A 650 -1.85 -19.19 -28.55
CA PRO A 650 -0.87 -18.10 -28.53
C PRO A 650 -1.01 -17.15 -27.32
N MET A 651 -2.25 -16.79 -26.97
CA MET A 651 -2.53 -15.93 -25.81
C MET A 651 -2.12 -16.59 -24.49
N HIS A 652 -2.26 -17.92 -24.37
CA HIS A 652 -1.89 -18.66 -23.16
C HIS A 652 -0.39 -18.57 -22.88
N TYR A 653 0.47 -18.59 -23.90
CA TYR A 653 1.91 -18.45 -23.69
C TYR A 653 2.30 -17.06 -23.15
N VAL A 654 1.67 -16.01 -23.67
CA VAL A 654 1.92 -14.62 -23.21
C VAL A 654 1.36 -14.41 -21.81
N GLN A 655 0.14 -14.88 -21.54
CA GLN A 655 -0.52 -14.66 -20.26
C GLN A 655 0.04 -15.57 -19.16
N PHE A 656 0.19 -16.86 -19.43
CA PHE A 656 0.46 -17.85 -18.39
C PHE A 656 1.95 -18.12 -18.17
N ASP A 657 2.76 -18.14 -19.23
CA ASP A 657 4.17 -18.57 -19.14
C ASP A 657 5.16 -17.39 -19.07
N GLN A 658 4.82 -16.23 -19.66
CA GLN A 658 5.66 -15.02 -19.57
C GLN A 658 5.35 -14.14 -18.33
N GLY A 659 4.18 -14.31 -17.71
CA GLY A 659 3.76 -13.53 -16.54
C GLY A 659 2.94 -14.35 -15.55
N GLU A 660 3.49 -15.49 -15.14
CA GLU A 660 2.85 -16.47 -14.28
C GLU A 660 2.37 -15.89 -12.94
N ASP A 661 3.15 -15.00 -12.33
CA ASP A 661 2.81 -14.35 -11.07
C ASP A 661 1.58 -13.43 -11.23
N ARG A 662 1.53 -12.67 -12.33
CA ARG A 662 0.40 -11.79 -12.66
C ARG A 662 -0.84 -12.59 -13.05
N TRP A 663 -0.66 -13.72 -13.73
CA TRP A 663 -1.76 -14.62 -14.05
C TRP A 663 -2.39 -15.21 -12.77
N LEU A 664 -1.57 -15.67 -11.82
CA LEU A 664 -2.06 -16.16 -10.54
C LEU A 664 -2.86 -15.09 -9.78
N CYS A 665 -2.36 -13.84 -9.75
CA CYS A 665 -3.08 -12.73 -9.15
C CYS A 665 -4.39 -12.42 -9.86
N THR A 666 -4.40 -12.45 -11.20
CA THR A 666 -5.61 -12.25 -12.01
C THR A 666 -6.68 -13.28 -11.66
N LEU A 667 -6.30 -14.55 -11.48
CA LEU A 667 -7.21 -15.61 -11.05
C LEU A 667 -7.77 -15.40 -9.63
N LEU A 668 -6.94 -14.91 -8.71
CA LEU A 668 -7.38 -14.56 -7.35
C LEU A 668 -8.40 -13.42 -7.37
N LEU A 669 -8.12 -12.35 -8.12
CA LEU A 669 -9.02 -11.21 -8.27
C LEU A 669 -10.36 -11.62 -8.91
N GLN A 670 -10.32 -12.43 -9.97
CA GLN A 670 -11.51 -12.99 -10.63
C GLN A 670 -12.31 -13.95 -9.73
N SER A 671 -11.67 -14.54 -8.72
CA SER A 671 -12.30 -15.42 -7.73
C SER A 671 -12.85 -14.67 -6.50
N GLY A 672 -12.75 -13.33 -6.47
CA GLY A 672 -13.31 -12.49 -5.40
C GLY A 672 -12.34 -12.16 -4.27
N TYR A 673 -11.09 -12.59 -4.36
CA TYR A 673 -10.07 -12.30 -3.35
C TYR A 673 -9.41 -10.96 -3.59
N ARG A 674 -8.96 -10.34 -2.50
CA ARG A 674 -8.13 -9.15 -2.54
C ARG A 674 -6.65 -9.50 -2.68
N VAL A 675 -5.89 -8.60 -3.30
CA VAL A 675 -4.42 -8.63 -3.31
C VAL A 675 -3.92 -7.27 -2.80
N GLU A 676 -3.05 -7.28 -1.79
CA GLU A 676 -2.56 -6.06 -1.13
C GLU A 676 -1.03 -5.95 -1.16
N TYR A 677 -0.55 -4.70 -1.07
CA TYR A 677 0.87 -4.35 -1.01
C TYR A 677 1.21 -3.78 0.36
N ASN A 678 2.29 -4.27 0.96
CA ASN A 678 2.81 -3.76 2.22
C ASN A 678 4.13 -3.01 2.00
N ALA A 679 4.07 -1.68 2.05
CA ALA A 679 5.23 -0.82 1.87
C ALA A 679 6.30 -0.95 2.97
N ALA A 680 5.96 -1.45 4.16
CA ALA A 680 6.91 -1.61 5.27
C ALA A 680 7.64 -2.96 5.24
N SER A 681 7.24 -3.87 4.35
CA SER A 681 7.77 -5.22 4.28
C SER A 681 8.85 -5.30 3.20
N ASP A 682 10.10 -5.05 3.57
CA ASP A 682 11.23 -4.94 2.63
C ASP A 682 11.88 -6.29 2.27
N ALA A 683 12.19 -6.45 0.99
CA ALA A 683 13.04 -7.51 0.45
C ALA A 683 13.93 -6.97 -0.68
N TYR A 684 15.06 -7.63 -0.94
CA TYR A 684 16.09 -7.18 -1.88
C TYR A 684 16.38 -8.28 -2.91
N THR A 685 16.43 -7.94 -4.19
CA THR A 685 16.60 -8.88 -5.32
C THR A 685 17.73 -8.41 -6.22
N HIS A 686 18.50 -9.34 -6.80
CA HIS A 686 19.52 -8.99 -7.79
C HIS A 686 18.85 -8.66 -9.11
N CYS A 687 19.07 -7.44 -9.57
CA CYS A 687 18.52 -7.01 -10.85
C CYS A 687 19.58 -7.12 -11.96
N PRO A 688 19.16 -7.22 -13.23
CA PRO A 688 20.11 -7.28 -14.35
C PRO A 688 21.07 -6.08 -14.37
N GLU A 689 22.38 -6.35 -14.38
CA GLU A 689 23.41 -5.30 -14.46
C GLU A 689 23.74 -4.92 -15.92
N GLY A 690 23.56 -5.86 -16.84
CA GLY A 690 23.81 -5.68 -18.28
C GLY A 690 22.57 -5.25 -19.06
N PHE A 691 22.78 -4.45 -20.13
CA PHE A 691 21.70 -4.01 -21.02
C PHE A 691 20.96 -5.18 -21.69
N SER A 692 21.70 -6.19 -22.16
CA SER A 692 21.10 -7.32 -22.87
C SER A 692 20.23 -8.20 -21.97
N GLU A 693 20.70 -8.42 -20.74
CA GLU A 693 19.96 -9.17 -19.73
C GLU A 693 18.68 -8.43 -19.34
N PHE A 694 18.79 -7.11 -19.11
CA PHE A 694 17.66 -6.22 -18.82
C PHE A 694 16.61 -6.25 -19.95
N TYR A 695 17.01 -6.06 -21.21
CA TYR A 695 16.08 -6.08 -22.35
C TYR A 695 15.36 -7.43 -22.49
N THR A 696 16.09 -8.53 -22.29
CA THR A 696 15.53 -9.89 -22.36
C THR A 696 14.54 -10.15 -21.23
N GLN A 697 14.79 -9.63 -20.03
CA GLN A 697 13.83 -9.70 -18.92
C GLN A 697 12.55 -8.93 -19.26
N ARG A 698 12.67 -7.68 -19.72
CA ARG A 698 11.51 -6.81 -19.97
C ARG A 698 10.67 -7.18 -21.18
N ARG A 699 11.25 -7.92 -22.13
CA ARG A 699 10.51 -8.56 -23.22
C ARG A 699 9.27 -9.31 -22.74
N ARG A 700 9.33 -9.95 -21.57
CA ARG A 700 8.25 -10.77 -21.00
C ARG A 700 7.24 -9.96 -20.19
N TRP A 701 7.72 -8.98 -19.43
CA TRP A 701 6.89 -8.26 -18.45
C TRP A 701 5.88 -7.31 -19.10
N GLY A 702 6.28 -6.63 -20.18
CA GLY A 702 5.40 -5.70 -20.89
C GLY A 702 4.17 -6.39 -21.48
N PRO A 703 4.34 -7.36 -22.39
CA PRO A 703 3.23 -8.08 -23.01
C PRO A 703 2.34 -8.82 -22.01
N SER A 704 2.91 -9.50 -21.01
CA SER A 704 2.11 -10.21 -20.01
C SER A 704 1.29 -9.26 -19.14
N THR A 705 1.81 -8.06 -18.83
CA THR A 705 1.05 -7.00 -18.16
C THR A 705 -0.15 -6.57 -18.99
N MET A 706 0.07 -6.33 -20.29
CA MET A 706 -0.98 -5.94 -21.21
C MET A 706 -2.07 -7.03 -21.33
N ALA A 707 -1.68 -8.29 -21.53
CA ALA A 707 -2.61 -9.40 -21.67
C ALA A 707 -3.50 -9.59 -20.43
N ASN A 708 -2.92 -9.55 -19.23
CA ASN A 708 -3.67 -9.74 -17.98
C ASN A 708 -4.60 -8.57 -17.65
N ILE A 709 -4.17 -7.32 -17.90
CA ILE A 709 -5.06 -6.15 -17.71
C ILE A 709 -6.21 -6.21 -18.72
N LEU A 710 -5.95 -6.58 -19.98
CA LEU A 710 -7.02 -6.75 -20.98
C LEU A 710 -8.03 -7.82 -20.58
N ASP A 711 -7.59 -8.94 -19.98
CA ASP A 711 -8.49 -9.98 -19.47
C ASP A 711 -9.38 -9.47 -18.33
N LEU A 712 -8.79 -8.72 -17.38
CA LEU A 712 -9.55 -8.06 -16.31
C LEU A 712 -10.57 -7.06 -16.85
N LEU A 713 -10.16 -6.22 -17.82
CA LEU A 713 -11.03 -5.22 -18.44
C LEU A 713 -12.14 -5.87 -19.28
N ARG A 714 -11.89 -6.98 -19.97
CA ARG A 714 -12.94 -7.74 -20.70
C ARG A 714 -13.97 -8.32 -19.73
N SER A 715 -13.52 -8.78 -18.58
CA SER A 715 -14.36 -9.45 -17.56
C SER A 715 -14.91 -8.50 -16.48
N TYR A 716 -14.81 -7.18 -16.67
CA TYR A 716 -15.07 -6.20 -15.61
C TYR A 716 -16.45 -6.30 -14.94
N LYS A 717 -17.52 -6.59 -15.71
CA LYS A 717 -18.88 -6.72 -15.16
C LYS A 717 -18.98 -7.85 -14.15
N ARG A 718 -18.37 -9.00 -14.48
CA ARG A 718 -18.32 -10.16 -13.58
C ARG A 718 -17.42 -9.85 -12.38
N LEU A 719 -16.28 -9.20 -12.64
CA LEU A 719 -15.30 -8.86 -11.62
C LEU A 719 -15.88 -7.96 -10.52
N ILE A 720 -16.56 -6.87 -10.89
CA ILE A 720 -17.22 -5.95 -9.93
C ILE A 720 -18.32 -6.68 -9.14
N LYS A 721 -19.02 -7.64 -9.76
CA LYS A 721 -20.09 -8.40 -9.09
C LYS A 721 -19.53 -9.41 -8.08
N VAL A 722 -18.38 -10.01 -8.36
CA VAL A 722 -17.78 -11.09 -7.55
C VAL A 722 -16.84 -10.53 -6.49
N ASN A 723 -16.09 -9.48 -6.81
CA ASN A 723 -15.06 -8.91 -5.96
C ASN A 723 -15.49 -7.53 -5.44
N SER A 724 -15.83 -7.45 -4.15
CA SER A 724 -16.26 -6.20 -3.50
C SER A 724 -15.17 -5.14 -3.43
N ASP A 725 -13.90 -5.52 -3.53
CA ASP A 725 -12.76 -4.60 -3.48
C ASP A 725 -12.45 -3.95 -4.85
N ILE A 726 -13.15 -4.35 -5.92
CA ILE A 726 -12.99 -3.82 -7.27
C ILE A 726 -14.21 -3.01 -7.66
N SER A 727 -14.03 -1.69 -7.69
CA SER A 727 -15.08 -0.72 -8.01
C SER A 727 -15.07 -0.32 -9.50
N PHE A 728 -16.18 0.26 -9.99
CA PHE A 728 -16.22 0.81 -11.35
C PHE A 728 -15.15 1.91 -11.58
N PRO A 729 -14.94 2.89 -10.66
CA PRO A 729 -13.84 3.85 -10.79
C PRO A 729 -12.45 3.20 -10.91
N TYR A 730 -12.21 2.10 -10.20
CA TYR A 730 -10.96 1.35 -10.33
C TYR A 730 -10.78 0.76 -11.73
N ILE A 731 -11.85 0.22 -12.33
CA ILE A 731 -11.82 -0.27 -13.73
C ILE A 731 -11.55 0.87 -14.72
N VAL A 732 -12.13 2.05 -14.49
CA VAL A 732 -11.84 3.25 -15.30
C VAL A 732 -10.36 3.63 -15.16
N TYR A 733 -9.82 3.65 -13.96
CA TYR A 733 -8.39 3.89 -13.71
C TYR A 733 -7.50 2.89 -14.47
N GLN A 734 -7.79 1.59 -14.40
CA GLN A 734 -7.05 0.57 -15.13
C GLN A 734 -7.19 0.70 -16.65
N SER A 735 -8.35 1.15 -17.14
CA SER A 735 -8.57 1.44 -18.56
C SER A 735 -7.73 2.63 -19.03
N LEU A 736 -7.63 3.68 -18.22
CA LEU A 736 -6.79 4.84 -18.51
C LEU A 736 -5.29 4.49 -18.49
N LEU A 737 -4.85 3.67 -17.53
CA LEU A 737 -3.47 3.16 -17.52
C LEU A 737 -3.15 2.34 -18.78
N MET A 738 -4.03 1.41 -19.15
CA MET A 738 -3.88 0.61 -20.39
C MET A 738 -3.80 1.51 -21.63
N LEU A 739 -4.70 2.49 -21.74
CA LEU A 739 -4.68 3.46 -22.84
C LEU A 739 -3.38 4.26 -22.86
N GLY A 740 -2.90 4.69 -21.69
CA GLY A 740 -1.61 5.37 -21.53
C GLY A 740 -0.45 4.51 -22.05
N THR A 741 -0.38 3.23 -21.67
CA THR A 741 0.66 2.30 -22.16
C THR A 741 0.62 2.14 -23.68
N LEU A 742 -0.56 2.04 -24.27
CA LEU A 742 -0.77 1.95 -25.72
C LEU A 742 -0.32 3.22 -26.46
N LEU A 743 -0.61 4.40 -25.92
CA LEU A 743 -0.27 5.70 -26.51
C LEU A 743 1.17 6.14 -26.25
N SER A 744 1.86 5.50 -25.28
CA SER A 744 3.20 5.91 -24.84
C SER A 744 4.24 5.93 -25.97
N PRO A 745 4.39 4.88 -26.82
CA PRO A 745 5.38 4.92 -27.91
C PRO A 745 5.15 6.08 -28.88
N GLY A 746 3.89 6.36 -29.25
CA GLY A 746 3.53 7.48 -30.13
C GLY A 746 3.77 8.84 -29.49
N THR A 747 3.48 8.97 -28.19
CA THR A 747 3.73 10.20 -27.44
C THR A 747 5.22 10.52 -27.36
N ILE A 748 6.05 9.51 -27.06
CA ILE A 748 7.51 9.66 -27.02
C ILE A 748 8.07 9.95 -28.42
N PHE A 749 7.53 9.31 -29.45
CA PHE A 749 7.89 9.60 -30.83
C PHE A 749 7.64 11.08 -31.18
N LEU A 750 6.45 11.61 -30.89
CA LEU A 750 6.11 13.02 -31.16
C LEU A 750 6.92 13.99 -30.30
N MET A 751 7.18 13.63 -29.04
CA MET A 751 8.04 14.40 -28.15
C MET A 751 9.45 14.56 -28.73
N LEU A 752 10.03 13.49 -29.26
CA LEU A 752 11.34 13.55 -29.91
C LEU A 752 11.34 14.44 -31.16
N VAL A 753 10.28 14.38 -31.98
CA VAL A 753 10.14 15.26 -33.16
C VAL A 753 10.08 16.73 -32.75
N GLY A 754 9.23 17.06 -31.78
CA GLY A 754 9.11 18.43 -31.26
C GLY A 754 10.43 18.92 -30.67
N ALA A 755 11.16 18.05 -29.98
CA ALA A 755 12.42 18.42 -29.36
C ALA A 755 13.56 18.60 -30.37
N VAL A 756 13.64 17.75 -31.40
CA VAL A 756 14.59 17.93 -32.52
C VAL A 756 14.33 19.27 -33.22
N ASN A 757 13.07 19.62 -33.47
CA ASN A 757 12.73 20.93 -34.03
C ASN A 757 13.18 22.07 -33.11
N SER A 758 12.86 22.02 -31.81
CA SER A 758 13.20 23.09 -30.87
C SER A 758 14.71 23.32 -30.73
N VAL A 759 15.51 22.24 -30.69
CA VAL A 759 16.95 22.32 -30.42
C VAL A 759 17.77 22.48 -31.69
N LEU A 760 17.50 21.67 -32.71
CA LEU A 760 18.26 21.69 -33.96
C LEU A 760 17.69 22.68 -34.99
N LYS A 761 16.54 23.32 -34.70
CA LYS A 761 15.83 24.26 -35.59
C LYS A 761 15.52 23.66 -36.95
N VAL A 762 15.28 22.35 -36.98
CA VAL A 762 14.95 21.56 -38.18
C VAL A 762 13.43 21.57 -38.37
N PRO A 763 12.92 21.68 -39.62
CA PRO A 763 11.49 21.58 -39.89
C PRO A 763 10.86 20.29 -39.33
N ASN A 764 9.61 20.38 -38.87
CA ASN A 764 8.90 19.24 -38.25
C ASN A 764 8.88 17.97 -39.12
N LEU A 765 8.75 18.12 -40.44
CA LEU A 765 8.68 16.98 -41.38
C LEU A 765 10.03 16.27 -41.50
N ASP A 766 11.13 17.02 -41.52
CA ASP A 766 12.49 16.45 -41.56
C ASP A 766 12.83 15.80 -40.22
N ALA A 767 12.49 16.45 -39.10
CA ALA A 767 12.63 15.89 -37.76
C ALA A 767 11.83 14.59 -37.58
N PHE A 768 10.62 14.53 -38.15
CA PHE A 768 9.79 13.32 -38.20
C PHE A 768 10.50 12.19 -38.96
N CYS A 769 11.04 12.48 -40.15
CA CYS A 769 11.79 11.51 -40.95
C CYS A 769 13.06 11.02 -40.23
N TYR A 770 13.82 11.92 -39.58
CA TYR A 770 15.01 11.55 -38.81
C TYR A 770 14.72 10.60 -37.65
N ASN A 771 13.54 10.69 -37.04
CA ASN A 771 13.12 9.75 -36.01
C ASN A 771 12.52 8.46 -36.59
N LEU A 772 11.74 8.57 -37.67
CA LEU A 772 11.05 7.41 -38.26
C LEU A 772 12.00 6.42 -38.93
N ILE A 773 13.01 6.90 -39.67
CA ILE A 773 13.91 6.03 -40.45
C ILE A 773 14.66 5.03 -39.56
N PRO A 774 15.34 5.43 -38.47
CA PRO A 774 16.01 4.49 -37.55
C PRO A 774 15.05 3.49 -36.91
N LEU A 775 13.81 3.89 -36.61
CA LEU A 775 12.80 3.01 -36.04
C LEU A 775 12.30 1.97 -37.03
N LEU A 776 12.03 2.36 -38.28
CA LEU A 776 11.65 1.41 -39.33
C LEU A 776 12.77 0.41 -39.60
N LEU A 777 14.04 0.87 -39.61
CA LEU A 777 15.19 -0.02 -39.70
C LEU A 777 15.24 -0.99 -38.52
N PHE A 778 15.00 -0.50 -37.29
CA PHE A 778 14.95 -1.35 -36.11
C PHE A 778 13.84 -2.39 -36.16
N VAL A 779 12.65 -2.02 -36.64
CA VAL A 779 11.53 -2.95 -36.87
C VAL A 779 11.94 -4.05 -37.86
N VAL A 780 12.56 -3.69 -38.99
CA VAL A 780 13.04 -4.66 -39.98
C VAL A 780 14.08 -5.60 -39.36
N ILE A 781 15.02 -5.08 -38.57
CA ILE A 781 16.04 -5.88 -37.87
C ILE A 781 15.38 -6.86 -36.89
N CYS A 782 14.39 -6.41 -36.12
CA CYS A 782 13.66 -7.26 -35.17
C CYS A 782 12.91 -8.41 -35.86
N PHE A 783 12.43 -8.22 -37.09
CA PHE A 783 11.77 -9.29 -37.85
C PHE A 783 12.73 -10.25 -38.56
N THR A 784 13.98 -9.85 -38.81
CA THR A 784 14.88 -10.58 -39.72
C THR A 784 16.09 -11.21 -39.05
N THR A 785 16.51 -10.73 -37.88
CA THR A 785 17.78 -11.11 -37.24
C THR A 785 17.59 -11.85 -35.92
N ASP A 786 18.65 -12.51 -35.44
CA ASP A 786 18.66 -13.21 -34.17
C ASP A 786 18.64 -12.26 -32.96
N ASN A 787 18.19 -12.76 -31.81
CA ASN A 787 17.97 -11.98 -30.59
C ASN A 787 19.19 -11.14 -30.16
N GLU A 788 20.40 -11.71 -30.22
CA GLU A 788 21.63 -11.00 -29.86
C GLU A 788 21.88 -9.78 -30.76
N CYS A 789 21.65 -9.91 -32.07
CA CYS A 789 21.77 -8.81 -33.01
C CYS A 789 20.72 -7.73 -32.75
N GLN A 790 19.46 -8.13 -32.50
CA GLN A 790 18.38 -7.19 -32.21
C GLN A 790 18.71 -6.33 -30.98
N VAL A 791 19.16 -6.96 -29.90
CA VAL A 791 19.53 -6.28 -28.65
C VAL A 791 20.75 -5.39 -28.83
N TYR A 792 21.74 -5.82 -29.62
CA TYR A 792 22.90 -5.00 -29.96
C TYR A 792 22.52 -3.71 -30.71
N PHE A 793 21.65 -3.81 -31.73
CA PHE A 793 21.13 -2.62 -32.42
C PHE A 793 20.26 -1.75 -31.50
N ALA A 794 19.47 -2.35 -30.62
CA ALA A 794 18.71 -1.62 -29.61
C ALA A 794 19.64 -0.83 -28.68
N GLN A 795 20.80 -1.38 -28.31
CA GLN A 795 21.80 -0.70 -27.50
C GLN A 795 22.40 0.51 -28.21
N ILE A 796 22.78 0.37 -29.49
CA ILE A 796 23.30 1.48 -30.31
C ILE A 796 22.26 2.59 -30.44
N LEU A 797 21.02 2.25 -30.81
CA LEU A 797 19.94 3.22 -30.92
C LEU A 797 19.64 3.88 -29.58
N SER A 798 19.66 3.14 -28.48
CA SER A 798 19.45 3.68 -27.14
C SER A 798 20.51 4.70 -26.76
N ALA A 799 21.78 4.45 -27.11
CA ALA A 799 22.85 5.43 -26.91
C ALA A 799 22.63 6.70 -27.76
N GLY A 800 22.25 6.54 -29.04
CA GLY A 800 21.91 7.65 -29.92
C GLY A 800 20.74 8.51 -29.41
N TYR A 801 19.65 7.87 -29.01
CA TYR A 801 18.51 8.55 -28.41
C TYR A 801 18.83 9.18 -27.05
N GLY A 802 19.68 8.56 -26.23
CA GLY A 802 20.14 9.15 -24.97
C GLY A 802 20.93 10.45 -25.19
N LEU A 803 21.80 10.49 -26.20
CA LEU A 803 22.50 11.73 -26.59
C LEU A 803 21.53 12.79 -27.08
N LEU A 804 20.55 12.39 -27.92
CA LEU A 804 19.51 13.30 -28.38
C LEU A 804 18.73 13.88 -27.19
N MET A 805 18.29 13.04 -26.25
CA MET A 805 17.56 13.47 -25.04
C MET A 805 18.39 14.44 -24.18
N THR A 806 19.71 14.28 -24.13
CA THR A 806 20.58 15.26 -23.43
C THR A 806 20.46 16.65 -24.07
N ALA A 807 20.49 16.73 -25.40
CA ALA A 807 20.30 17.98 -26.13
C ALA A 807 18.90 18.57 -25.91
N VAL A 808 17.87 17.71 -25.86
CA VAL A 808 16.49 18.11 -25.51
C VAL A 808 16.44 18.76 -24.14
N PHE A 809 17.03 18.13 -23.12
CA PHE A 809 16.98 18.67 -21.76
C PHE A 809 17.68 20.01 -21.63
N ILE A 810 18.85 20.17 -22.27
CA ILE A 810 19.56 21.46 -22.31
C ILE A 810 18.69 22.50 -23.02
N GLY A 811 18.07 22.16 -24.15
CA GLY A 811 17.17 23.04 -24.88
C GLY A 811 15.97 23.50 -24.05
N THR A 812 15.30 22.58 -23.36
CA THR A 812 14.17 22.90 -22.47
C THR A 812 14.59 23.72 -21.26
N ALA A 813 15.80 23.51 -20.74
CA ALA A 813 16.33 24.30 -19.62
C ALA A 813 16.63 25.75 -20.02
N ILE A 814 17.05 25.98 -21.27
CA ILE A 814 17.19 27.32 -21.83
C ILE A 814 15.80 27.94 -22.07
N GLU A 815 14.84 27.19 -22.61
CA GLU A 815 13.48 27.68 -22.82
C GLU A 815 12.79 28.08 -21.49
N PHE A 816 13.13 27.40 -20.38
CA PHE A 816 12.64 27.74 -19.05
C PHE A 816 13.01 29.16 -18.60
N SER A 817 14.18 29.69 -18.98
CA SER A 817 14.55 31.07 -18.63
C SER A 817 13.75 32.11 -19.39
N ASP A 818 13.32 31.79 -20.60
CA ASP A 818 12.77 32.76 -21.54
C ASP A 818 11.23 32.71 -21.59
N HIS A 819 10.62 31.51 -21.46
CA HIS A 819 9.18 31.27 -21.64
C HIS A 819 8.59 30.24 -20.66
N LEU A 820 8.43 30.65 -19.39
CA LEU A 820 7.84 29.84 -18.30
C LEU A 820 6.46 29.23 -18.58
N PHE A 821 5.68 29.81 -19.50
CA PHE A 821 4.32 29.35 -19.83
C PHE A 821 4.23 28.49 -21.10
N SER A 822 5.35 28.09 -21.70
CA SER A 822 5.28 27.18 -22.84
C SER A 822 4.76 25.80 -22.38
N PRO A 823 3.87 25.14 -23.13
CA PRO A 823 3.28 23.87 -22.72
C PRO A 823 4.33 22.78 -22.40
N SER A 824 5.42 22.74 -23.17
CA SER A 824 6.55 21.82 -22.95
C SER A 824 7.23 22.08 -21.61
N THR A 825 7.50 23.35 -21.30
CA THR A 825 8.12 23.77 -20.03
C THR A 825 7.22 23.47 -18.83
N ILE A 826 5.92 23.77 -18.93
CA ILE A 826 4.93 23.44 -17.88
C ILE A 826 4.89 21.92 -17.65
N PHE A 827 4.85 21.12 -18.72
CA PHE A 827 4.83 19.66 -18.61
C PHE A 827 6.07 19.11 -17.88
N PHE A 828 7.29 19.54 -18.27
CA PHE A 828 8.52 19.10 -17.60
C PHE A 828 8.60 19.58 -16.15
N MET A 829 8.17 20.83 -15.87
CA MET A 829 8.13 21.34 -14.50
C MET A 829 7.17 20.54 -13.63
N VAL A 830 5.96 20.29 -14.09
CA VAL A 830 4.98 19.47 -13.36
C VAL A 830 5.53 18.05 -13.13
N LEU A 831 6.17 17.46 -14.14
CA LEU A 831 6.76 16.12 -14.03
C LEU A 831 7.88 16.08 -12.99
N ILE A 832 8.86 16.98 -13.06
CA ILE A 832 9.99 17.05 -12.11
C ILE A 832 9.50 17.35 -10.69
N VAL A 833 8.61 18.34 -10.53
CA VAL A 833 8.06 18.72 -9.22
C VAL A 833 7.25 17.55 -8.64
N SER A 834 6.45 16.85 -9.45
CA SER A 834 5.67 15.70 -8.97
C SER A 834 6.56 14.57 -8.43
N PHE A 835 7.64 14.23 -9.13
CA PHE A 835 8.58 13.21 -8.66
C PHE A 835 9.42 13.67 -7.48
N LEU A 836 9.81 14.94 -7.42
CA LEU A 836 10.54 15.50 -6.28
C LEU A 836 9.69 15.50 -5.01
N ILE A 837 8.42 15.93 -5.10
CA ILE A 837 7.47 15.87 -3.97
C ILE A 837 7.30 14.42 -3.54
N THR A 838 7.12 13.49 -4.50
CA THR A 838 6.96 12.07 -4.19
C THR A 838 8.17 11.50 -3.47
N ALA A 839 9.39 11.82 -3.93
CA ALA A 839 10.63 11.41 -3.28
C ALA A 839 10.77 12.02 -1.87
N ALA A 840 10.41 13.29 -1.69
CA ALA A 840 10.44 13.97 -0.38
C ALA A 840 9.47 13.34 0.64
N LEU A 841 8.36 12.76 0.17
CA LEU A 841 7.44 11.99 1.00
C LEU A 841 7.99 10.60 1.40
N HIS A 842 9.11 10.16 0.82
CA HIS A 842 9.78 8.89 1.10
C HIS A 842 11.24 9.13 1.54
N PRO A 843 11.48 9.75 2.71
CA PRO A 843 12.81 10.22 3.11
C PRO A 843 13.86 9.10 3.21
N GLN A 844 13.46 7.89 3.60
CA GLN A 844 14.37 6.73 3.66
C GLN A 844 14.88 6.28 2.29
N GLU A 845 14.13 6.58 1.23
CA GLU A 845 14.43 6.17 -0.15
C GLU A 845 14.71 7.39 -1.04
N PHE A 846 14.92 8.58 -0.48
CA PHE A 846 15.19 9.79 -1.25
C PHE A 846 16.42 9.62 -2.16
N ALA A 847 17.40 8.82 -1.74
CA ALA A 847 18.57 8.47 -2.55
C ALA A 847 18.20 7.79 -3.89
N CYS A 848 17.06 7.12 -3.97
CA CYS A 848 16.56 6.52 -5.22
C CYS A 848 16.16 7.58 -6.25
N PHE A 849 16.01 8.85 -5.87
CA PHE A 849 15.81 9.98 -6.80
C PHE A 849 17.10 10.41 -7.51
N LEU A 850 18.29 10.12 -6.97
CA LEU A 850 19.56 10.56 -7.57
C LEU A 850 19.75 10.09 -9.03
N PRO A 851 19.36 8.85 -9.41
CA PRO A 851 19.39 8.39 -10.80
C PRO A 851 18.30 8.96 -11.71
N PHE A 852 17.45 9.88 -11.25
CA PHE A 852 16.35 10.44 -12.04
C PHE A 852 16.78 11.02 -13.41
N PRO A 853 17.90 11.77 -13.53
CA PRO A 853 18.37 12.23 -14.83
C PRO A 853 18.70 11.08 -15.80
N LEU A 854 19.29 10.00 -15.27
CA LEU A 854 19.55 8.80 -16.07
C LEU A 854 18.24 8.17 -16.56
N TYR A 855 17.22 8.10 -15.70
CA TYR A 855 15.91 7.59 -16.07
C TYR A 855 15.30 8.38 -17.23
N LEU A 856 15.36 9.71 -17.15
CA LEU A 856 14.86 10.62 -18.18
C LEU A 856 15.56 10.44 -19.53
N LEU A 857 16.88 10.25 -19.54
CA LEU A 857 17.67 10.06 -20.76
C LEU A 857 17.29 8.80 -21.55
N PHE A 858 16.91 7.73 -20.83
CA PHE A 858 16.60 6.43 -21.43
C PHE A 858 15.09 6.21 -21.67
N ILE A 859 14.24 7.23 -21.54
CA ILE A 859 12.80 7.15 -21.86
C ILE A 859 12.54 6.60 -23.27
N PRO A 860 13.21 7.07 -24.35
CA PRO A 860 13.00 6.52 -25.69
C PRO A 860 13.35 5.03 -25.81
N SER A 861 14.40 4.59 -25.11
CA SER A 861 14.78 3.18 -25.10
C SER A 861 13.65 2.33 -24.50
N MET A 862 13.12 2.73 -23.35
CA MET A 862 12.19 1.89 -22.57
C MET A 862 10.74 1.97 -23.03
N TYR A 863 10.29 3.15 -23.46
CA TYR A 863 8.89 3.36 -23.83
C TYR A 863 8.64 3.26 -25.34
N MET A 864 9.69 3.19 -26.18
CA MET A 864 9.54 3.07 -27.63
C MET A 864 10.28 1.84 -28.18
N LEU A 865 11.61 1.75 -28.05
CA LEU A 865 12.38 0.64 -28.63
C LEU A 865 12.03 -0.72 -27.99
N LEU A 866 11.98 -0.77 -26.66
CA LEU A 866 11.64 -1.98 -25.91
C LEU A 866 10.22 -2.48 -26.20
N ASN A 867 9.26 -1.57 -26.44
CA ASN A 867 7.90 -1.93 -26.84
C ASN A 867 7.87 -2.57 -28.24
N ILE A 868 8.63 -2.03 -29.20
CA ILE A 868 8.78 -2.64 -30.53
C ILE A 868 9.41 -4.03 -30.41
N TYR A 869 10.54 -4.13 -29.72
CA TYR A 869 11.27 -5.38 -29.52
C TYR A 869 10.41 -6.45 -28.81
N SER A 870 9.67 -6.08 -27.77
CA SER A 870 8.83 -7.02 -27.03
C SER A 870 7.62 -7.53 -27.80
N LEU A 871 6.96 -6.68 -28.59
CA LEU A 871 5.81 -7.06 -29.40
C LEU A 871 6.17 -7.93 -30.61
N ILE A 872 7.35 -7.72 -31.21
CA ILE A 872 7.80 -8.54 -32.34
C ILE A 872 8.24 -9.93 -31.85
N ASN A 873 8.89 -10.01 -30.69
CA ASN A 873 9.42 -11.26 -30.13
C ASN A 873 8.45 -11.98 -29.17
N LEU A 874 7.14 -11.85 -29.36
CA LEU A 874 6.13 -12.53 -28.54
C LEU A 874 6.23 -14.06 -28.59
N ASN A 875 6.74 -14.59 -29.69
CA ASN A 875 6.97 -16.03 -29.91
C ASN A 875 8.08 -16.61 -29.02
N VAL A 876 8.94 -15.78 -28.42
CA VAL A 876 10.05 -16.25 -27.58
C VAL A 876 9.59 -16.42 -26.13
N VAL A 877 9.31 -17.66 -25.74
CA VAL A 877 8.77 -18.03 -24.41
C VAL A 877 9.86 -18.58 -23.47
N THR A 878 11.12 -18.18 -23.65
CA THR A 878 12.20 -18.57 -22.73
C THR A 878 12.13 -17.76 -21.43
N TRP A 879 12.29 -18.44 -20.29
CA TRP A 879 12.06 -17.87 -18.95
C TRP A 879 13.37 -17.39 -18.25
N GLY A 880 14.52 -17.86 -18.74
CA GLY A 880 15.84 -17.53 -18.21
C GLY A 880 16.46 -16.25 -18.76
N THR A 881 17.19 -15.51 -17.92
CA THR A 881 18.02 -14.38 -18.37
C THR A 881 19.46 -14.80 -18.70
N ARG A 882 19.91 -15.93 -18.13
CA ARG A 882 21.25 -16.49 -18.30
C ARG A 882 21.15 -17.81 -19.07
N GLU A 883 21.14 -17.74 -20.39
CA GLU A 883 21.34 -18.93 -21.22
C GLU A 883 22.84 -19.23 -21.22
N VAL A 884 23.26 -20.30 -20.52
CA VAL A 884 24.58 -20.88 -20.78
C VAL A 884 24.48 -21.49 -22.18
N ASN A 885 25.28 -20.97 -23.12
CA ASN A 885 25.48 -21.60 -24.41
C ASN A 885 25.99 -23.03 -24.17
N VAL A 886 25.09 -24.01 -24.16
CA VAL A 886 25.48 -25.42 -24.25
C VAL A 886 26.12 -25.53 -25.62
N ALA A 887 27.44 -25.66 -25.63
CA ALA A 887 28.20 -25.89 -26.84
C ALA A 887 27.53 -27.05 -27.58
N LYS A 888 26.96 -26.78 -28.76
CA LYS A 888 26.56 -27.85 -29.68
C LYS A 888 27.83 -28.62 -29.99
N THR A 889 28.02 -29.77 -29.36
CA THR A 889 29.06 -30.72 -29.73
C THR A 889 28.80 -31.09 -31.18
N GLN A 890 29.54 -30.45 -32.08
CA GLN A 890 29.52 -30.76 -33.49
C GLN A 890 29.89 -32.24 -33.62
N GLN A 891 28.91 -33.06 -34.02
CA GLN A 891 29.21 -34.37 -34.55
C GLN A 891 30.21 -34.18 -35.69
N LYS A 892 31.45 -34.61 -35.46
CA LYS A 892 32.46 -34.78 -36.52
C LYS A 892 31.92 -35.81 -37.51
N GLN A 893 31.15 -35.36 -38.49
CA GLN A 893 31.01 -36.10 -39.73
C GLN A 893 32.31 -35.95 -40.51
N THR A 894 32.95 -37.09 -40.73
CA THR A 894 34.14 -37.31 -41.52
C THR A 894 34.02 -36.67 -42.90
N ASN A 895 34.93 -35.74 -43.21
CA ASN A 895 35.10 -35.16 -44.54
C ASN A 895 35.58 -36.21 -45.54
N VAL A 896 34.78 -36.46 -46.58
CA VAL A 896 35.24 -36.99 -47.87
C VAL A 896 35.21 -35.81 -48.86
N PRO A 897 36.30 -35.49 -49.59
CA PRO A 897 36.31 -34.33 -50.47
C PRO A 897 35.87 -34.73 -51.89
N ALA A 898 34.88 -34.03 -52.46
CA ALA A 898 34.65 -34.06 -53.90
C ALA A 898 33.88 -32.83 -54.42
N ASN A 899 34.64 -31.96 -55.10
CA ASN A 899 34.35 -31.27 -56.35
C ASN A 899 33.08 -30.43 -56.54
N THR A 900 33.32 -29.12 -56.55
CA THR A 900 32.82 -28.11 -57.47
C THR A 900 32.49 -28.67 -58.87
N PHE A 901 31.21 -28.75 -59.25
CA PHE A 901 30.70 -28.49 -60.61
C PHE A 901 29.16 -28.57 -60.63
N SER A 902 28.51 -27.75 -61.45
CA SER A 902 27.06 -27.68 -61.75
C SER A 902 26.21 -26.63 -61.02
N LYS A 903 26.63 -25.36 -61.10
CA LYS A 903 25.71 -24.32 -61.59
C LYS A 903 25.70 -24.37 -63.12
N LEU A 904 24.53 -24.12 -63.71
CA LEU A 904 24.19 -24.11 -65.15
C LEU A 904 23.66 -25.44 -65.70
N ILE A 905 22.33 -25.57 -65.76
CA ILE A 905 21.56 -25.82 -67.00
C ILE A 905 20.09 -25.41 -66.77
N LYS A 906 19.70 -24.36 -67.52
CA LYS A 906 18.41 -24.07 -68.18
C LYS A 906 17.06 -24.27 -67.47
N HIS A 907 16.45 -23.12 -67.16
CA HIS A 907 15.25 -22.53 -67.80
C HIS A 907 14.27 -23.41 -68.62
N GLU A 908 12.99 -23.19 -68.27
CA GLU A 908 11.80 -22.92 -69.12
C GLU A 908 10.98 -24.04 -69.78
N LYS A 909 9.71 -24.14 -69.34
CA LYS A 909 8.47 -23.92 -70.13
C LYS A 909 7.26 -23.75 -69.18
N MET A 910 6.70 -22.53 -69.05
CA MET A 910 5.41 -22.03 -69.61
C MET A 910 4.16 -22.83 -69.20
N LYS A 911 2.96 -22.29 -68.90
CA LYS A 911 2.37 -20.99 -68.47
C LYS A 911 0.83 -21.18 -68.60
N SER A 912 0.01 -20.75 -67.65
CA SER A 912 -1.32 -20.09 -67.83
C SER A 912 -1.87 -19.73 -66.45
N GLU A 913 -1.77 -18.45 -66.04
CA GLU A 913 -2.86 -17.42 -65.99
C GLU A 913 -3.81 -17.62 -64.79
N ASN A 914 -4.11 -16.69 -63.87
CA ASN A 914 -3.87 -15.25 -63.73
C ASN A 914 -3.95 -14.86 -62.23
N SER A 915 -2.89 -14.26 -61.66
CA SER A 915 -2.98 -13.17 -60.68
C SER A 915 -1.58 -12.61 -60.42
N ILE A 916 -1.39 -11.33 -60.72
CA ILE A 916 -0.13 -10.61 -60.47
C ILE A 916 0.02 -10.41 -58.97
N SER A 917 0.97 -11.10 -58.34
CA SER A 917 1.49 -10.77 -57.01
C SER A 917 2.92 -10.24 -57.13
N LEU A 918 3.11 -8.95 -56.92
CA LEU A 918 4.43 -8.33 -56.77
C LEU A 918 4.98 -8.74 -55.41
N ARG A 919 5.95 -9.66 -55.39
CA ARG A 919 6.67 -10.08 -54.17
C ARG A 919 7.87 -9.16 -53.96
N ILE A 920 7.78 -8.29 -52.97
CA ILE A 920 8.92 -7.69 -52.27
C ILE A 920 8.86 -8.23 -50.83
N GLY A 921 9.98 -8.76 -50.35
CA GLY A 921 10.08 -9.77 -49.29
C GLY A 921 9.19 -9.57 -48.06
N ASN A 922 8.56 -10.68 -47.63
CA ASN A 922 8.01 -11.04 -46.31
C ASN A 922 7.37 -9.97 -45.39
N LEU A 923 7.09 -8.74 -45.83
CA LEU A 923 6.74 -7.65 -44.92
C LEU A 923 5.24 -7.47 -44.66
N PHE A 924 4.34 -8.06 -45.43
CA PHE A 924 2.89 -7.96 -45.16
C PHE A 924 2.13 -9.21 -45.60
N LYS A 925 1.57 -9.95 -44.63
CA LYS A 925 0.44 -10.87 -44.86
C LYS A 925 -0.77 -10.25 -44.15
N CYS A 926 -1.65 -9.62 -44.92
CA CYS A 926 -2.91 -9.07 -44.42
C CYS A 926 -3.85 -10.24 -44.07
N TRP A 927 -4.32 -10.26 -42.82
CA TRP A 927 -5.20 -11.31 -42.29
C TRP A 927 -6.65 -10.85 -42.41
N LEU A 928 -7.19 -10.90 -43.63
CA LEU A 928 -8.62 -10.72 -43.88
C LEU A 928 -9.05 -11.81 -44.87
N CYS A 929 -10.05 -12.58 -44.43
CA CYS A 929 -10.67 -13.75 -45.07
C CYS A 929 -10.02 -15.11 -44.75
N ASN A 930 -10.60 -15.79 -43.75
CA ASN A 930 -10.48 -17.22 -43.53
C ASN A 930 -11.20 -17.98 -44.66
N GLU A 931 -10.44 -18.68 -45.49
CA GLU A 931 -10.84 -20.02 -45.94
C GLU A 931 -9.85 -21.01 -45.34
N HIS A 932 -10.39 -22.00 -44.62
CA HIS A 932 -9.62 -23.02 -43.91
C HIS A 932 -8.74 -23.83 -44.87
N GLU A 933 -7.43 -23.60 -44.87
CA GLU A 933 -6.46 -24.58 -45.38
C GLU A 933 -6.39 -25.77 -44.40
N LYS A 934 -7.24 -26.78 -44.65
CA LYS A 934 -7.11 -28.12 -44.09
C LYS A 934 -5.92 -28.84 -44.76
N GLY A 935 -4.70 -28.44 -44.44
CA GLY A 935 -3.48 -28.94 -45.10
C GLY A 935 -2.71 -30.01 -44.32
N GLU A 936 -2.67 -29.93 -42.98
CA GLU A 936 -1.78 -30.79 -42.18
C GLU A 936 -2.52 -31.76 -41.26
N GLU A 937 -3.67 -31.37 -40.70
CA GLU A 937 -4.51 -32.27 -39.89
C GLU A 937 -5.13 -33.40 -40.70
N TYR A 938 -5.49 -33.16 -41.98
CA TYR A 938 -6.07 -34.21 -42.81
C TYR A 938 -5.04 -35.28 -43.18
N VAL A 939 -3.77 -34.89 -43.37
CA VAL A 939 -2.66 -35.79 -43.69
C VAL A 939 -2.23 -36.60 -42.45
N SER A 940 -2.29 -36.01 -41.25
CA SER A 940 -2.03 -36.73 -40.00
C SER A 940 -3.15 -37.70 -39.66
N LEU A 941 -4.41 -37.33 -39.89
CA LEU A 941 -5.57 -38.22 -39.72
C LEU A 941 -5.54 -39.40 -40.69
N LEU A 942 -5.16 -39.20 -41.96
CA LEU A 942 -4.96 -40.29 -42.93
C LEU A 942 -3.83 -41.24 -42.52
N LYS A 943 -2.75 -40.73 -41.91
CA LYS A 943 -1.68 -41.58 -41.36
C LYS A 943 -2.15 -42.38 -40.15
N ILE A 944 -2.98 -41.80 -39.28
CA ILE A 944 -3.55 -42.48 -38.12
C ILE A 944 -4.53 -43.58 -38.56
N GLU A 945 -5.36 -43.30 -39.57
CA GLU A 945 -6.30 -44.28 -40.15
C GLU A 945 -5.57 -45.46 -40.79
N ASN A 946 -4.51 -45.20 -41.57
CA ASN A 946 -3.68 -46.27 -42.15
C ASN A 946 -3.00 -47.12 -41.06
N ASN A 947 -2.46 -46.52 -40.01
CA ASN A 947 -1.84 -47.25 -38.90
C ASN A 947 -2.87 -48.08 -38.10
N LEU A 948 -4.08 -47.57 -37.90
CA LEU A 948 -5.17 -48.33 -37.25
C LEU A 948 -5.63 -49.51 -38.12
N SER A 949 -5.70 -49.34 -39.44
CA SER A 949 -6.04 -50.42 -40.36
C SER A 949 -4.97 -51.52 -40.36
N GLU A 950 -3.69 -51.17 -40.24
CA GLU A 950 -2.59 -52.14 -40.14
C GLU A 950 -2.63 -52.90 -38.81
N ILE A 951 -2.97 -52.23 -37.71
CA ILE A 951 -3.13 -52.85 -36.39
C ILE A 951 -4.34 -53.81 -36.38
N ASN A 952 -5.47 -53.43 -36.96
CA ASN A 952 -6.64 -54.30 -37.06
C ASN A 952 -6.35 -55.54 -37.91
N ASN A 953 -5.65 -55.37 -39.04
CA ASN A 953 -5.24 -56.52 -39.88
C ASN A 953 -4.28 -57.46 -39.15
N ARG A 954 -3.42 -56.96 -38.25
CA ARG A 954 -2.55 -57.79 -37.40
C ARG A 954 -3.32 -58.49 -36.29
N LEU A 955 -4.34 -57.85 -35.72
CA LEU A 955 -5.23 -58.45 -34.72
C LEU A 955 -6.07 -59.57 -35.32
N ASP A 956 -6.63 -59.37 -36.52
CA ASP A 956 -7.39 -60.41 -37.25
C ASP A 956 -6.53 -61.63 -37.64
N PHE A 957 -5.21 -61.44 -37.75
CA PHE A 957 -4.25 -62.53 -37.99
C PHE A 957 -3.87 -63.28 -36.70
N ILE A 958 -4.06 -62.65 -35.53
CA ILE A 958 -3.82 -63.25 -34.22
C ILE A 958 -5.08 -63.97 -33.69
N GLU A 959 -6.28 -63.54 -34.12
CA GLU A 959 -7.56 -64.18 -33.77
C GLU A 959 -7.95 -65.38 -34.66
N LYS A 960 -7.19 -65.67 -35.73
CA LYS A 960 -7.30 -66.90 -36.54
C LYS A 960 -6.17 -67.87 -36.20
#